data_AF-A0A375JE07-F1
#
_entry.id   AF-A0A375JE07-F1
#
_cell.length_a   1.000
_cell.length_b   1.000
_cell.length_c   1.000
_cell.angle_alpha   90.00
_cell.angle_beta   90.00
_cell.angle_gamma   90.00
#
_symmetry.space_group_name_H-M   'P 1'
#
loop_
_entity.id
_entity.type
_entity.pdbx_description
1 polymer ?
#
loop_
_entity_poly.entity_id
_entity_poly.type
_entity_poly.pdbx_seq_one_letter_code
_entity_poly.pdbx_strand_id
1 'polypeptide(L)'
;MTSNQIITGNESMWGNVRLSTSQIALINKSPTLVSQLLDYQAAVTAGSLNPIVQGPDGSMFFKEGGGITFASSWKTWPDGEVIGSLAHEIGHFANVKADTDFKSAYAVPSSSPDAYAMSAMVGLHQEGEAVYNNWVVQQEILSNNGPQIYLAGEYKANPDGSVSSTGLQSSLDTQHATDIRSSSLIGSDRQILIDSAMGVYATLPNSVNRQAYFNYYGAASGAQAPAPGTLQSVTFTNNNATNQIGSMSENYSSGNTIQVKFTGTAPSTSTVTNPSGNLLTENVYTSATVNANNATVNLLNGATATVNGTGNTINAGNNVTVTANGTNNTINTGANDLVCTSNNVCNVGANVATGQSIGLTTVDGNGDKIYAENPHTAVDISGQYDTAYGNNDSINFSGSTSGDAVDGTGDSGADWAGVAVDTSASTSDPYPGGSGLDCPDGIDPIIFNLAGGGVQTQGLNTSAARFDMQNSGQADRTGWGTAGEGYLLYDPNDTDNTTAITQDSQLVAGFGALQSLAQQVDGMGTGTLGASDALWQTLKVWGDTTGTGQFQSGQLYTLDQLGIAGINLDATHISQDSNGNTILDDGTYTRADGTTGDIAEVNLMFNPGNGQTPSAADTFAQKQVNQLIQAMAAYAPDAAGSIVAQALPQDQTTLQLAAH
;
A
#
# COMPACT_ATOMS: atom_id res chain seq x y z
N MET A 1 -38.31 32.98 -24.90
CA MET A 1 -39.51 32.12 -24.79
C MET A 1 -39.84 31.57 -26.17
N THR A 2 -39.12 30.55 -26.59
CA THR A 2 -39.38 29.78 -27.82
C THR A 2 -40.15 28.54 -27.40
N SER A 3 -41.31 28.28 -28.02
CA SER A 3 -42.11 27.03 -27.99
C SER A 3 -41.77 26.03 -26.88
N ASN A 4 -42.68 25.79 -25.91
CA ASN A 4 -42.58 24.67 -24.96
C ASN A 4 -42.34 23.35 -25.73
N GLN A 5 -41.08 22.95 -25.88
CA GLN A 5 -40.75 21.67 -26.49
C GLN A 5 -41.12 20.60 -25.49
N ILE A 6 -41.85 19.58 -25.96
CA ILE A 6 -42.31 18.45 -25.17
C ILE A 6 -41.76 17.19 -25.83
N ILE A 7 -41.52 16.17 -25.01
CA ILE A 7 -41.24 14.82 -25.48
C ILE A 7 -42.56 14.15 -25.84
N THR A 8 -42.66 13.64 -27.06
CA THR A 8 -43.87 13.03 -27.62
C THR A 8 -43.82 11.50 -27.63
N GLY A 9 -42.63 10.91 -27.48
CA GLY A 9 -42.40 9.47 -27.65
C GLY A 9 -42.17 9.05 -29.11
N ASN A 10 -42.23 9.99 -30.06
CA ASN A 10 -42.00 9.75 -31.49
C ASN A 10 -40.63 10.23 -31.97
N GLU A 11 -39.81 10.79 -31.08
CA GLU A 11 -38.46 11.21 -31.38
C GLU A 11 -37.61 10.03 -31.86
N SER A 12 -36.72 10.23 -32.84
CA SER A 12 -35.90 9.14 -33.40
C SER A 12 -34.90 8.57 -32.40
N MET A 13 -34.56 9.32 -31.34
CA MET A 13 -33.73 8.85 -30.24
C MET A 13 -34.31 7.61 -29.58
N TRP A 14 -35.62 7.39 -29.60
CA TRP A 14 -36.21 6.21 -28.97
C TRP A 14 -35.92 4.91 -29.73
N GLY A 15 -35.37 4.97 -30.96
CA GLY A 15 -35.01 3.77 -31.72
C GLY A 15 -36.17 2.77 -31.81
N ASN A 16 -36.01 1.61 -31.16
CA ASN A 16 -37.05 0.58 -31.02
C ASN A 16 -37.72 0.53 -29.63
N VAL A 17 -37.24 1.34 -28.68
CA VAL A 17 -37.86 1.50 -27.36
C VAL A 17 -39.12 2.35 -27.50
N ARG A 18 -40.21 1.95 -26.84
CA ARG A 18 -41.50 2.64 -26.89
C ARG A 18 -42.05 2.80 -25.49
N LEU A 19 -41.89 3.99 -24.94
CA LEU A 19 -42.38 4.34 -23.60
C LEU A 19 -43.91 4.40 -23.57
N SER A 20 -44.49 4.12 -22.39
CA SER A 20 -45.92 4.27 -22.16
C SER A 20 -46.32 5.76 -22.10
N THR A 21 -47.62 6.04 -22.28
CA THR A 21 -48.15 7.41 -22.14
C THR A 21 -47.88 8.00 -20.75
N SER A 22 -47.92 7.18 -19.70
CA SER A 22 -47.62 7.62 -18.33
C SER A 22 -46.14 7.94 -18.13
N GLN A 23 -45.24 7.15 -18.71
CA GLN A 23 -43.79 7.44 -18.72
C GLN A 23 -43.47 8.75 -19.45
N ILE A 24 -44.06 8.96 -20.63
CA ILE A 24 -43.90 10.22 -21.38
C ILE A 24 -44.46 11.41 -20.58
N ALA A 25 -45.59 11.23 -19.89
CA ALA A 25 -46.16 12.28 -19.04
C ALA A 25 -45.26 12.62 -17.85
N LEU A 26 -44.57 11.63 -17.26
CA LEU A 26 -43.58 11.86 -16.21
C LEU A 26 -42.35 12.62 -16.73
N ILE A 27 -41.81 12.23 -17.89
CA ILE A 27 -40.69 12.94 -18.54
C ILE A 27 -41.01 14.43 -18.67
N ASN A 28 -42.19 14.75 -19.20
CA ASN A 28 -42.62 16.14 -19.45
C ASN A 28 -42.91 16.95 -18.18
N LYS A 29 -42.83 16.36 -16.98
CA LYS A 29 -42.89 17.10 -15.70
C LYS A 29 -41.53 17.65 -15.27
N SER A 30 -40.43 17.27 -15.92
CA SER A 30 -39.08 17.80 -15.65
C SER A 30 -38.55 18.57 -16.85
N PRO A 31 -38.47 19.91 -16.78
CA PRO A 31 -37.81 20.72 -17.81
C PRO A 31 -36.37 20.30 -18.08
N THR A 32 -35.62 19.89 -17.04
CA THR A 32 -34.24 19.42 -17.17
C THR A 32 -34.18 18.15 -18.01
N LEU A 33 -34.97 17.12 -17.67
CA LEU A 33 -35.00 15.86 -18.41
C LEU A 33 -35.46 16.06 -19.87
N VAL A 34 -36.47 16.92 -20.10
CA VAL A 34 -36.92 17.26 -21.45
C VAL A 34 -35.79 17.88 -22.27
N SER A 35 -35.07 18.87 -21.71
CA SER A 35 -33.96 19.53 -22.40
C SER A 35 -32.85 18.54 -22.77
N GLN A 36 -32.44 17.71 -21.80
CA GLN A 36 -31.36 16.74 -22.00
C GLN A 36 -31.71 15.67 -23.03
N LEU A 37 -32.95 15.19 -23.04
CA LEU A 37 -33.43 14.27 -24.06
C LEU A 37 -33.50 14.90 -25.45
N LEU A 38 -33.84 16.19 -25.55
CA LEU A 38 -33.81 16.92 -26.83
C LEU A 38 -32.37 17.11 -27.33
N ASP A 39 -31.41 17.34 -26.44
CA ASP A 39 -29.98 17.40 -26.78
C ASP A 39 -29.47 16.01 -27.24
N TYR A 40 -29.89 14.94 -26.55
CA TYR A 40 -29.59 13.57 -26.97
C TYR A 40 -30.20 13.25 -28.34
N GLN A 41 -31.45 13.67 -28.59
CA GLN A 41 -32.09 13.59 -29.90
C GLN A 41 -31.30 14.33 -30.98
N ALA A 42 -30.77 15.51 -30.67
CA ALA A 42 -29.93 16.25 -31.60
C ALA A 42 -28.63 15.48 -31.92
N ALA A 43 -27.98 14.89 -30.91
CA ALA A 43 -26.80 14.05 -31.08
C ALA A 43 -27.07 12.79 -31.93
N VAL A 44 -28.20 12.13 -31.72
CA VAL A 44 -28.64 10.99 -32.55
C VAL A 44 -28.90 11.42 -34.00
N THR A 45 -29.54 12.57 -34.20
CA THR A 45 -29.82 13.11 -35.53
C THR A 45 -28.53 13.48 -36.27
N ALA A 46 -27.54 13.99 -35.54
CA ALA A 46 -26.21 14.30 -36.06
C ALA A 46 -25.34 13.06 -36.32
N GLY A 47 -25.77 11.87 -35.84
CA GLY A 47 -25.03 10.63 -35.96
C GLY A 47 -23.84 10.50 -35.01
N SER A 48 -23.74 11.35 -33.98
CA SER A 48 -22.68 11.28 -32.97
C SER A 48 -23.00 10.32 -31.83
N LEU A 49 -24.28 9.92 -31.68
CA LEU A 49 -24.73 8.87 -30.76
C LEU A 49 -25.75 7.96 -31.44
N ASN A 50 -25.88 6.74 -30.93
CA ASN A 50 -26.89 5.79 -31.37
C ASN A 50 -28.24 6.09 -30.69
N PRO A 51 -29.37 5.78 -31.36
CA PRO A 51 -30.66 5.73 -30.71
C PRO A 51 -30.63 4.80 -29.49
N ILE A 52 -31.52 5.06 -28.54
CA ILE A 52 -31.76 4.22 -27.39
C ILE A 52 -32.21 2.83 -27.85
N VAL A 53 -31.56 1.81 -27.30
CA VAL A 53 -31.82 0.40 -27.63
C VAL A 53 -32.17 -0.39 -26.38
N GLN A 54 -32.85 -1.53 -26.56
CA GLN A 54 -32.97 -2.53 -25.50
C GLN A 54 -31.81 -3.50 -25.61
N GLY A 55 -31.04 -3.63 -24.52
CA GLY A 55 -29.91 -4.55 -24.42
C GLY A 55 -30.33 -5.95 -23.96
N PRO A 56 -29.42 -6.94 -24.10
CA PRO A 56 -29.61 -8.27 -23.52
C PRO A 56 -29.43 -8.27 -21.99
N ASP A 57 -28.72 -7.28 -21.46
CA ASP A 57 -28.34 -7.20 -20.06
C ASP A 57 -29.52 -6.77 -19.16
N GLY A 58 -29.37 -6.98 -17.85
CA GLY A 58 -30.38 -6.62 -16.86
C GLY A 58 -30.33 -5.16 -16.39
N SER A 59 -29.38 -4.35 -16.87
CA SER A 59 -29.13 -2.97 -16.43
C SER A 59 -29.45 -1.94 -17.52
N MET A 60 -29.87 -0.75 -17.07
CA MET A 60 -29.89 0.45 -17.92
C MET A 60 -28.53 1.13 -17.77
N PHE A 61 -27.90 1.56 -18.86
CA PHE A 61 -26.60 2.23 -18.81
C PHE A 61 -26.38 3.16 -20.02
N PHE A 62 -25.58 4.20 -19.84
CA PHE A 62 -25.02 5.02 -20.91
C PHE A 62 -23.61 4.56 -21.27
N LYS A 63 -23.31 4.48 -22.57
CA LYS A 63 -21.95 4.26 -23.09
C LYS A 63 -21.51 5.45 -23.93
N GLU A 64 -20.39 6.07 -23.57
CA GLU A 64 -19.81 7.18 -24.32
C GLU A 64 -19.49 6.78 -25.77
N GLY A 65 -19.87 7.63 -26.73
CA GLY A 65 -19.80 7.36 -28.18
C GLY A 65 -20.76 6.26 -28.68
N GLY A 66 -21.46 5.58 -27.76
CA GLY A 66 -22.47 4.57 -28.02
C GLY A 66 -23.86 5.17 -27.93
N GLY A 67 -24.39 5.31 -26.72
CA GLY A 67 -25.77 5.72 -26.44
C GLY A 67 -26.33 5.03 -25.20
N ILE A 68 -27.61 5.26 -24.90
CA ILE A 68 -28.29 4.64 -23.76
C ILE A 68 -28.83 3.27 -24.15
N THR A 69 -28.59 2.27 -23.31
CA THR A 69 -29.13 0.92 -23.41
C THR A 69 -30.11 0.68 -22.26
N PHE A 70 -31.31 0.22 -22.57
CA PHE A 70 -32.33 -0.17 -21.59
C PHE A 70 -32.16 -1.64 -21.21
N ALA A 71 -32.31 -1.93 -19.92
CA ALA A 71 -32.35 -3.29 -19.38
C ALA A 71 -33.36 -4.17 -20.11
N SER A 72 -33.09 -5.45 -20.33
CA SER A 72 -34.02 -6.39 -20.97
C SER A 72 -35.39 -6.49 -20.27
N SER A 73 -35.43 -6.26 -18.95
CA SER A 73 -36.61 -6.31 -18.09
C SER A 73 -37.32 -4.96 -17.89
N TRP A 74 -36.86 -3.87 -18.50
CA TRP A 74 -37.34 -2.50 -18.23
C TRP A 74 -38.87 -2.32 -18.29
N LYS A 75 -39.57 -3.13 -19.10
CA LYS A 75 -41.03 -3.08 -19.27
C LYS A 75 -41.82 -3.59 -18.05
N THR A 76 -41.18 -4.35 -17.16
CA THR A 76 -41.81 -4.84 -15.92
C THR A 76 -41.58 -3.89 -14.75
N TRP A 77 -40.77 -2.85 -14.92
CA TRP A 77 -40.45 -1.89 -13.88
C TRP A 77 -41.58 -0.86 -13.72
N PRO A 78 -41.83 -0.34 -12.50
CA PRO A 78 -42.69 0.80 -12.30
C PRO A 78 -42.23 2.02 -13.11
N ASP A 79 -43.17 2.87 -13.54
CA ASP A 79 -42.84 4.06 -14.33
C ASP A 79 -41.80 4.97 -13.65
N GLY A 80 -41.88 5.11 -12.33
CA GLY A 80 -40.90 5.89 -11.56
C GLY A 80 -39.49 5.30 -11.57
N GLU A 81 -39.34 3.98 -11.71
CA GLU A 81 -38.05 3.31 -11.80
C GLU A 81 -37.43 3.47 -13.19
N VAL A 82 -38.25 3.34 -14.25
CA VAL A 82 -37.81 3.59 -15.63
C VAL A 82 -37.35 5.04 -15.80
N ILE A 83 -38.13 6.00 -15.32
CA ILE A 83 -37.80 7.42 -15.48
C ILE A 83 -36.66 7.86 -14.56
N GLY A 84 -36.57 7.33 -13.33
CA GLY A 84 -35.42 7.55 -12.45
C GLY A 84 -34.12 7.04 -13.05
N SER A 85 -34.11 5.80 -13.53
CA SER A 85 -32.92 5.21 -14.18
C SER A 85 -32.54 5.99 -15.44
N LEU A 86 -33.52 6.37 -16.28
CA LEU A 86 -33.25 7.18 -17.47
C LEU A 86 -32.66 8.55 -17.12
N ALA A 87 -33.13 9.17 -16.03
CA ALA A 87 -32.62 10.45 -15.56
C ALA A 87 -31.16 10.36 -15.06
N HIS A 88 -30.77 9.22 -14.48
CA HIS A 88 -29.36 8.95 -14.15
C HIS A 88 -28.53 8.81 -15.42
N GLU A 89 -28.93 7.93 -16.36
CA GLU A 89 -28.15 7.66 -17.56
C GLU A 89 -28.00 8.86 -18.51
N ILE A 90 -29.05 9.66 -18.65
CA ILE A 90 -28.97 10.90 -19.43
C ILE A 90 -28.07 11.94 -18.73
N GLY A 91 -27.91 11.83 -17.41
CA GLY A 91 -26.97 12.63 -16.63
C GLY A 91 -25.52 12.41 -17.06
N HIS A 92 -25.12 11.14 -17.28
CA HIS A 92 -23.79 10.84 -17.84
C HIS A 92 -23.60 11.49 -19.22
N PHE A 93 -24.61 11.45 -20.09
CA PHE A 93 -24.55 12.14 -21.38
C PHE A 93 -24.41 13.68 -21.22
N ALA A 94 -25.21 14.28 -20.34
CA ALA A 94 -25.19 15.72 -20.11
C ALA A 94 -23.85 16.20 -19.53
N ASN A 95 -23.17 15.34 -18.77
CA ASN A 95 -21.94 15.68 -18.03
C ASN A 95 -20.64 15.23 -18.70
N VAL A 96 -20.65 14.57 -19.87
CA VAL A 96 -19.44 14.06 -20.57
C VAL A 96 -18.28 15.07 -20.56
N LYS A 97 -18.55 16.35 -20.88
CA LYS A 97 -17.51 17.38 -20.88
C LYS A 97 -16.99 17.67 -19.47
N ALA A 98 -17.88 17.86 -18.50
CA ALA A 98 -17.51 18.15 -17.11
C ALA A 98 -16.70 16.99 -16.50
N ASP A 99 -17.11 15.76 -16.79
CA ASP A 99 -16.43 14.53 -16.36
C ASP A 99 -15.04 14.39 -16.99
N THR A 100 -14.90 14.76 -18.26
CA THR A 100 -13.60 14.79 -18.95
C THR A 100 -12.67 15.85 -18.36
N ASP A 101 -13.20 17.05 -18.07
CA ASP A 101 -12.46 18.14 -17.45
C ASP A 101 -12.02 17.74 -16.02
N PHE A 102 -12.92 17.12 -15.24
CA PHE A 102 -12.62 16.63 -13.88
C PHE A 102 -11.54 15.54 -13.90
N LYS A 103 -11.68 14.54 -14.77
CA LYS A 103 -10.67 13.48 -14.96
C LYS A 103 -9.31 14.07 -15.31
N SER A 104 -9.27 15.09 -16.16
CA SER A 104 -8.03 15.76 -16.55
C SER A 104 -7.42 16.56 -15.41
N ALA A 105 -8.25 17.19 -14.58
CA ALA A 105 -7.82 18.02 -13.46
C ALA A 105 -7.19 17.20 -12.31
N TYR A 106 -7.71 16.00 -12.05
CA TYR A 106 -7.25 15.09 -10.98
C TYR A 106 -6.36 13.94 -11.50
N ALA A 107 -5.88 14.04 -12.74
CA ALA A 107 -5.03 13.01 -13.31
C ALA A 107 -3.68 12.93 -12.58
N VAL A 108 -3.29 11.71 -12.22
CA VAL A 108 -1.97 11.39 -11.69
C VAL A 108 -1.26 10.39 -12.60
N PRO A 109 0.09 10.36 -12.62
CA PRO A 109 0.84 9.33 -13.33
C PRO A 109 0.46 7.93 -12.80
N SER A 110 0.51 6.90 -13.65
CA SER A 110 0.25 5.52 -13.22
C SER A 110 1.26 4.99 -12.20
N SER A 111 2.42 5.63 -12.08
CA SER A 111 3.44 5.37 -11.06
C SER A 111 3.16 6.05 -9.72
N SER A 112 2.12 6.88 -9.62
CA SER A 112 1.73 7.49 -8.35
C SER A 112 1.23 6.41 -7.39
N PRO A 113 1.63 6.45 -6.10
CA PRO A 113 1.15 5.50 -5.12
C PRO A 113 -0.38 5.58 -4.91
N ASP A 114 -0.99 6.72 -5.23
CA ASP A 114 -2.43 6.95 -5.09
C ASP A 114 -3.20 6.81 -6.43
N ALA A 115 -2.57 6.32 -7.51
CA ALA A 115 -3.18 6.22 -8.83
C ALA A 115 -4.50 5.41 -8.83
N TYR A 116 -4.56 4.33 -8.03
CA TYR A 116 -5.76 3.53 -7.85
C TYR A 116 -6.90 4.35 -7.23
N ALA A 117 -6.63 5.03 -6.12
CA ALA A 117 -7.59 5.87 -5.41
C ALA A 117 -8.06 7.05 -6.27
N MET A 118 -7.16 7.68 -7.05
CA MET A 118 -7.51 8.78 -7.95
C MET A 118 -8.42 8.31 -9.08
N SER A 119 -8.15 7.16 -9.67
CA SER A 119 -9.03 6.56 -10.70
C SER A 119 -10.40 6.22 -10.13
N ALA A 120 -10.43 5.65 -8.92
CA ALA A 120 -11.68 5.39 -8.19
C ALA A 120 -12.46 6.68 -7.93
N MET A 121 -11.80 7.74 -7.45
CA MET A 121 -12.41 9.05 -7.22
C MET A 121 -13.10 9.60 -8.46
N VAL A 122 -12.40 9.57 -9.60
CA VAL A 122 -12.91 10.09 -10.87
C VAL A 122 -14.16 9.33 -11.29
N GLY A 123 -14.14 7.99 -11.25
CA GLY A 123 -15.32 7.20 -11.59
C GLY A 123 -16.48 7.41 -10.62
N LEU A 124 -16.21 7.49 -9.33
CA LEU A 124 -17.25 7.81 -8.33
C LEU A 124 -17.86 9.19 -8.55
N HIS A 125 -17.04 10.19 -8.92
CA HIS A 125 -17.54 11.54 -9.21
C HIS A 125 -18.49 11.53 -10.42
N GLN A 126 -18.18 10.75 -11.46
CA GLN A 126 -19.07 10.59 -12.63
C GLN A 126 -20.44 10.01 -12.24
N GLU A 127 -20.46 9.01 -11.35
CA GLU A 127 -21.71 8.49 -10.78
C GLU A 127 -22.42 9.53 -9.93
N GLY A 128 -21.70 10.26 -9.07
CA GLY A 128 -22.29 11.28 -8.20
C GLY A 128 -22.94 12.42 -8.99
N GLU A 129 -22.34 12.84 -10.10
CA GLU A 129 -22.89 13.82 -11.05
C GLU A 129 -24.18 13.34 -11.71
N ALA A 130 -24.24 12.06 -12.11
CA ALA A 130 -25.44 11.45 -12.68
C ALA A 130 -26.55 11.29 -11.63
N VAL A 131 -26.22 10.92 -10.39
CA VAL A 131 -27.17 10.87 -9.27
C VAL A 131 -27.73 12.27 -8.96
N TYR A 132 -26.87 13.30 -8.95
CA TYR A 132 -27.34 14.67 -8.76
C TYR A 132 -28.32 15.08 -9.87
N ASN A 133 -28.04 14.73 -11.13
CA ASN A 133 -28.96 14.95 -12.23
C ASN A 133 -30.31 14.25 -12.00
N ASN A 134 -30.27 12.96 -11.63
CA ASN A 134 -31.47 12.18 -11.30
C ASN A 134 -32.28 12.85 -10.16
N TRP A 135 -31.61 13.35 -9.12
CA TRP A 135 -32.25 14.04 -8.01
C TRP A 135 -32.91 15.36 -8.46
N VAL A 136 -32.24 16.19 -9.28
CA VAL A 136 -32.84 17.42 -9.82
C VAL A 136 -34.11 17.11 -10.60
N VAL A 137 -34.07 16.10 -11.47
CA VAL A 137 -35.24 15.64 -12.24
C VAL A 137 -36.37 15.20 -11.29
N GLN A 138 -36.06 14.46 -10.23
CA GLN A 138 -37.04 14.04 -9.22
C GLN A 138 -37.70 15.25 -8.54
N GLN A 139 -36.91 16.26 -8.12
CA GLN A 139 -37.45 17.47 -7.49
C GLN A 139 -38.37 18.26 -8.43
N GLU A 140 -38.01 18.38 -9.71
CA GLU A 140 -38.86 19.03 -10.71
C GLU A 140 -40.18 18.27 -10.90
N ILE A 141 -40.14 16.94 -10.99
CA ILE A 141 -41.34 16.10 -11.10
C ILE A 141 -42.24 16.26 -9.88
N LEU A 142 -41.68 16.24 -8.67
CA LEU A 142 -42.41 16.45 -7.42
C LEU A 142 -43.07 17.84 -7.41
N SER A 143 -42.33 18.88 -7.79
CA SER A 143 -42.84 20.26 -7.84
C SER A 143 -44.01 20.43 -8.83
N ASN A 144 -44.03 19.61 -9.90
CA ASN A 144 -45.06 19.58 -10.93
C ASN A 144 -46.13 18.51 -10.69
N ASN A 145 -46.41 18.18 -9.42
CA ASN A 145 -47.42 17.20 -8.99
C ASN A 145 -47.22 15.81 -9.61
N GLY A 146 -45.98 15.37 -9.74
CA GLY A 146 -45.63 13.99 -10.04
C GLY A 146 -45.30 13.18 -8.78
N PRO A 147 -45.18 11.85 -8.89
CA PRO A 147 -44.71 11.00 -7.81
C PRO A 147 -43.19 11.15 -7.62
N GLN A 148 -42.69 10.73 -6.47
CA GLN A 148 -41.26 10.48 -6.29
C GLN A 148 -40.84 9.33 -7.24
N ILE A 149 -39.79 9.57 -8.01
CA ILE A 149 -39.19 8.59 -8.92
C ILE A 149 -37.98 7.91 -8.25
N TYR A 150 -37.48 6.82 -8.83
CA TYR A 150 -36.29 6.14 -8.32
C TYR A 150 -35.07 7.08 -8.32
N LEU A 151 -34.24 6.94 -7.29
CA LEU A 151 -32.95 7.60 -7.15
C LEU A 151 -31.86 6.53 -7.23
N ALA A 152 -30.98 6.64 -8.22
CA ALA A 152 -29.88 5.70 -8.40
C ALA A 152 -28.98 5.65 -7.15
N GLY A 153 -28.66 4.44 -6.71
CA GLY A 153 -27.88 4.19 -5.49
C GLY A 153 -28.69 4.17 -4.18
N GLU A 154 -30.01 4.42 -4.18
CA GLU A 154 -30.84 4.35 -2.97
C GLU A 154 -30.95 2.92 -2.40
N TYR A 155 -30.84 1.89 -3.24
CA TYR A 155 -30.96 0.50 -2.81
C TYR A 155 -29.70 -0.28 -3.13
N LYS A 156 -29.29 -1.15 -2.19
CA LYS A 156 -28.20 -2.11 -2.35
C LYS A 156 -28.70 -3.54 -2.15
N ALA A 157 -28.14 -4.46 -2.91
CA ALA A 157 -28.32 -5.88 -2.65
C ALA A 157 -27.30 -6.38 -1.62
N ASN A 158 -27.82 -7.12 -0.66
CA ASN A 158 -27.04 -7.73 0.40
C ASN A 158 -26.54 -9.12 -0.04
N PRO A 159 -25.46 -9.64 0.59
CA PRO A 159 -24.94 -10.97 0.27
C PRO A 159 -25.95 -12.12 0.42
N ASP A 160 -26.98 -11.93 1.25
CA ASP A 160 -28.08 -12.88 1.47
C ASP A 160 -29.18 -12.80 0.40
N GLY A 161 -29.04 -11.92 -0.59
CA GLY A 161 -30.01 -11.69 -1.66
C GLY A 161 -31.14 -10.73 -1.29
N SER A 162 -31.18 -10.22 -0.07
CA SER A 162 -32.12 -9.16 0.32
C SER A 162 -31.72 -7.81 -0.27
N VAL A 163 -32.66 -6.87 -0.37
CA VAL A 163 -32.41 -5.49 -0.80
C VAL A 163 -32.66 -4.57 0.38
N SER A 164 -31.75 -3.63 0.62
CA SER A 164 -31.86 -2.65 1.69
C SER A 164 -31.57 -1.24 1.18
N SER A 165 -32.14 -0.24 1.85
CA SER A 165 -31.85 1.17 1.56
C SER A 165 -30.40 1.51 1.97
N THR A 166 -29.74 2.32 1.16
CA THR A 166 -28.45 2.96 1.49
C THR A 166 -28.62 4.22 2.33
N GLY A 167 -29.85 4.73 2.43
CA GLY A 167 -30.19 5.99 3.08
C GLY A 167 -29.95 7.22 2.23
N LEU A 168 -29.51 7.06 0.97
CA LEU A 168 -29.12 8.16 0.08
C LEU A 168 -30.26 9.17 -0.10
N GLN A 169 -31.45 8.72 -0.49
CA GLN A 169 -32.63 9.57 -0.68
C GLN A 169 -32.92 10.40 0.58
N SER A 170 -32.95 9.75 1.74
CA SER A 170 -33.23 10.43 3.01
C SER A 170 -32.15 11.48 3.37
N SER A 171 -30.90 11.20 3.01
CA SER A 171 -29.78 12.12 3.22
C SER A 171 -29.89 13.34 2.32
N LEU A 172 -30.16 13.15 1.03
CA LEU A 172 -30.34 14.24 0.06
C LEU A 172 -31.55 15.12 0.42
N ASP A 173 -32.68 14.51 0.79
CA ASP A 173 -33.90 15.23 1.19
C ASP A 173 -33.69 16.05 2.47
N THR A 174 -32.96 15.50 3.45
CA THR A 174 -32.63 16.19 4.71
C THR A 174 -31.71 17.39 4.47
N GLN A 175 -30.71 17.23 3.60
CA GLN A 175 -29.80 18.31 3.21
C GLN A 175 -30.58 19.43 2.54
N HIS A 176 -31.36 19.12 1.51
CA HIS A 176 -32.17 20.09 0.78
C HIS A 176 -33.15 20.87 1.70
N ALA A 177 -33.82 20.16 2.62
CA ALA A 177 -34.72 20.78 3.59
C ALA A 177 -33.99 21.74 4.55
N THR A 178 -32.71 21.51 4.84
CA THR A 178 -31.88 22.39 5.68
C THR A 178 -31.52 23.66 4.94
N ASP A 179 -31.19 23.56 3.65
CA ASP A 179 -30.78 24.69 2.83
C ASP A 179 -31.94 25.66 2.56
N ILE A 180 -33.16 25.15 2.32
CA ILE A 180 -34.38 25.97 2.22
C ILE A 180 -34.60 26.84 3.47
N ARG A 181 -34.24 26.35 4.68
CA ARG A 181 -34.46 27.06 5.95
C ARG A 181 -33.43 28.15 6.22
N SER A 182 -32.25 28.11 5.62
CA SER A 182 -31.12 28.99 5.99
C SER A 182 -31.09 30.33 5.23
N SER A 183 -31.85 30.49 4.14
CA SER A 183 -31.87 31.70 3.27
C SER A 183 -30.49 32.17 2.75
N SER A 184 -29.45 31.34 2.88
CA SER A 184 -28.11 31.57 2.34
C SER A 184 -28.09 31.17 0.88
N LEU A 185 -28.06 32.17 0.00
CA LEU A 185 -28.07 32.02 -1.45
C LEU A 185 -26.79 31.34 -1.96
N ILE A 186 -26.99 30.20 -2.63
CA ILE A 186 -26.37 29.82 -3.91
C ILE A 186 -24.88 29.39 -3.83
N GLY A 187 -24.69 28.12 -3.46
CA GLY A 187 -23.43 27.35 -3.47
C GLY A 187 -23.25 26.63 -2.12
N SER A 188 -23.44 25.32 -1.95
CA SER A 188 -23.34 24.20 -2.89
C SER A 188 -24.17 22.95 -2.48
N ASP A 189 -25.52 22.98 -2.52
CA ASP A 189 -26.35 21.75 -2.39
C ASP A 189 -25.80 20.67 -3.33
N ARG A 190 -25.50 21.06 -4.57
CA ARG A 190 -24.92 20.19 -5.60
C ARG A 190 -23.73 19.37 -5.12
N GLN A 191 -22.72 20.01 -4.52
CA GLN A 191 -21.48 19.30 -4.20
C GLN A 191 -21.67 18.34 -3.03
N ILE A 192 -22.46 18.72 -2.02
CA ILE A 192 -22.77 17.83 -0.89
C ILE A 192 -23.54 16.60 -1.37
N LEU A 193 -24.45 16.79 -2.32
CA LEU A 193 -25.22 15.69 -2.92
C LEU A 193 -24.33 14.76 -3.75
N ILE A 194 -23.41 15.32 -4.55
CA ILE A 194 -22.43 14.57 -5.33
C ILE A 194 -21.53 13.75 -4.40
N ASP A 195 -20.94 14.35 -3.38
CA ASP A 195 -20.05 13.67 -2.44
C ASP A 195 -20.76 12.53 -1.68
N SER A 196 -22.02 12.76 -1.31
CA SER A 196 -22.86 11.76 -0.63
C SER A 196 -23.14 10.58 -1.55
N ALA A 197 -23.45 10.85 -2.82
CA ALA A 197 -23.60 9.81 -3.85
C ALA A 197 -22.28 9.07 -4.10
N MET A 198 -21.15 9.78 -4.22
CA MET A 198 -19.82 9.18 -4.36
C MET A 198 -19.50 8.20 -3.22
N GLY A 199 -19.77 8.59 -1.97
CA GLY A 199 -19.52 7.75 -0.79
C GLY A 199 -20.39 6.49 -0.76
N VAL A 200 -21.66 6.60 -1.16
CA VAL A 200 -22.55 5.43 -1.31
C VAL A 200 -22.03 4.51 -2.41
N TYR A 201 -21.77 5.06 -3.61
CA TYR A 201 -21.30 4.29 -4.76
C TYR A 201 -19.96 3.60 -4.49
N ALA A 202 -19.07 4.19 -3.69
CA ALA A 202 -17.79 3.60 -3.33
C ALA A 202 -17.92 2.15 -2.82
N THR A 203 -19.03 1.82 -2.17
CA THR A 203 -19.31 0.49 -1.60
C THR A 203 -20.37 -0.32 -2.35
N LEU A 204 -21.08 0.30 -3.30
CA LEU A 204 -22.12 -0.39 -4.07
C LEU A 204 -21.50 -1.37 -5.05
N PRO A 205 -22.04 -2.60 -5.18
CA PRO A 205 -21.60 -3.54 -6.20
C PRO A 205 -21.97 -3.02 -7.59
N ASN A 206 -21.08 -3.15 -8.56
CA ASN A 206 -21.36 -2.83 -9.96
C ASN A 206 -22.07 -3.99 -10.68
N SER A 207 -22.71 -3.67 -11.80
CA SER A 207 -23.47 -4.61 -12.63
C SER A 207 -22.62 -5.64 -13.38
N VAL A 208 -21.33 -5.37 -13.62
CA VAL A 208 -20.44 -6.18 -14.48
C VAL A 208 -19.90 -7.39 -13.75
N ASN A 209 -19.32 -7.19 -12.56
CA ASN A 209 -18.63 -8.24 -11.82
C ASN A 209 -18.95 -8.26 -10.31
N ARG A 210 -19.94 -7.48 -9.87
CA ARG A 210 -20.36 -7.35 -8.46
C ARG A 210 -19.30 -6.82 -7.50
N GLN A 211 -18.17 -6.31 -7.99
CA GLN A 211 -17.20 -5.61 -7.15
C GLN A 211 -17.73 -4.22 -6.76
N ALA A 212 -17.29 -3.68 -5.63
CA ALA A 212 -17.59 -2.31 -5.26
C ALA A 212 -17.12 -1.32 -6.36
N TYR A 213 -17.87 -0.25 -6.66
CA TYR A 213 -17.47 0.70 -7.73
C TYR A 213 -16.10 1.32 -7.48
N PHE A 214 -15.71 1.55 -6.22
CA PHE A 214 -14.36 2.02 -5.91
C PHE A 214 -13.30 1.07 -6.49
N ASN A 215 -13.48 -0.24 -6.33
CA ASN A 215 -12.54 -1.22 -6.85
C ASN A 215 -12.62 -1.37 -8.37
N TYR A 216 -13.82 -1.31 -8.93
CA TYR A 216 -14.03 -1.35 -10.37
C TYR A 216 -13.30 -0.20 -11.10
N TYR A 217 -13.49 1.03 -10.61
CA TYR A 217 -12.86 2.21 -11.19
C TYR A 217 -11.36 2.32 -10.84
N GLY A 218 -10.96 1.88 -9.65
CA GLY A 218 -9.55 1.82 -9.26
C GLY A 218 -8.75 0.88 -10.18
N ALA A 219 -9.28 -0.32 -10.43
CA ALA A 219 -8.63 -1.31 -11.30
C ALA A 219 -8.46 -0.83 -12.76
N ALA A 220 -9.30 0.09 -13.23
CA ALA A 220 -9.19 0.66 -14.57
C ALA A 220 -7.90 1.47 -14.80
N SER A 221 -7.21 1.90 -13.72
CA SER A 221 -5.90 2.56 -13.81
C SER A 221 -4.74 1.62 -14.15
N GLY A 222 -4.92 0.31 -13.91
CA GLY A 222 -3.83 -0.67 -13.93
C GLY A 222 -2.90 -0.61 -12.71
N ALA A 223 -3.13 0.31 -11.77
CA ALA A 223 -2.41 0.36 -10.50
C ALA A 223 -2.88 -0.75 -9.55
N GLN A 224 -2.00 -1.15 -8.63
CA GLN A 224 -2.35 -2.11 -7.58
C GLN A 224 -3.27 -1.45 -6.55
N ALA A 225 -4.27 -2.19 -6.07
CA ALA A 225 -5.13 -1.72 -5.00
C ALA A 225 -4.29 -1.42 -3.73
N PRO A 226 -4.64 -0.38 -2.95
CA PRO A 226 -4.05 -0.17 -1.62
C PRO A 226 -4.25 -1.41 -0.73
N ALA A 227 -3.39 -1.56 0.28
CA ALA A 227 -3.24 -2.68 1.23
C ALA A 227 -4.45 -3.66 1.37
N PRO A 228 -4.21 -4.98 1.52
CA PRO A 228 -5.27 -5.98 1.56
C PRO A 228 -6.29 -5.72 2.69
N GLY A 229 -7.55 -5.51 2.32
CA GLY A 229 -8.65 -5.28 3.25
C GLY A 229 -9.96 -4.99 2.53
N THR A 230 -11.08 -5.10 3.25
CA THR A 230 -12.41 -4.79 2.70
C THR A 230 -12.71 -3.31 2.95
N LEU A 231 -12.88 -2.53 1.88
CA LEU A 231 -13.31 -1.14 1.96
C LEU A 231 -14.71 -1.05 2.60
N GLN A 232 -14.84 -0.23 3.63
CA GLN A 232 -16.07 -0.01 4.38
C GLN A 232 -16.79 1.29 4.00
N SER A 233 -16.03 2.35 3.74
CA SER A 233 -16.58 3.63 3.29
C SER A 233 -15.51 4.52 2.69
N VAL A 234 -15.95 5.46 1.86
CA VAL A 234 -15.12 6.57 1.39
C VAL A 234 -15.85 7.87 1.68
N THR A 235 -15.15 8.83 2.25
CA THR A 235 -15.66 10.16 2.55
C THR A 235 -14.85 11.25 1.85
N PHE A 236 -15.51 12.36 1.57
CA PHE A 236 -14.95 13.49 0.83
C PHE A 236 -15.11 14.76 1.64
N THR A 237 -14.14 15.65 1.54
CA THR A 237 -14.28 17.03 1.99
C THR A 237 -13.97 17.97 0.84
N ASN A 238 -14.67 19.10 0.76
CA ASN A 238 -14.45 20.09 -0.27
C ASN A 238 -13.83 21.37 0.28
N ASN A 239 -13.08 22.04 -0.59
CA ASN A 239 -12.72 23.42 -0.39
C ASN A 239 -13.89 24.32 -0.81
N ASN A 240 -14.60 24.85 0.18
CA ASN A 240 -15.78 25.71 -0.01
C ASN A 240 -15.54 26.97 -0.87
N ALA A 241 -14.28 27.40 -1.05
CA ALA A 241 -13.96 28.55 -1.90
C ALA A 241 -13.82 28.20 -3.39
N THR A 242 -13.48 26.95 -3.71
CA THR A 242 -13.17 26.51 -5.08
C THR A 242 -14.08 25.40 -5.60
N ASN A 243 -14.91 24.80 -4.72
CA ASN A 243 -15.72 23.60 -4.99
C ASN A 243 -14.89 22.41 -5.50
N GLN A 244 -13.60 22.37 -5.13
CA GLN A 244 -12.70 21.25 -5.41
C GLN A 244 -12.67 20.30 -4.22
N ILE A 245 -12.50 19.00 -4.49
CA ILE A 245 -12.24 18.00 -3.44
C ILE A 245 -10.92 18.37 -2.76
N GLY A 246 -11.00 18.64 -1.46
CA GLY A 246 -9.87 18.95 -0.59
C GLY A 246 -9.27 17.71 0.08
N SER A 247 -10.08 16.67 0.32
CA SER A 247 -9.58 15.36 0.75
C SER A 247 -10.51 14.21 0.38
N MET A 248 -9.93 13.03 0.18
CA MET A 248 -10.60 11.73 0.17
C MET A 248 -10.13 10.93 1.39
N SER A 249 -11.01 10.22 2.06
CA SER A 249 -10.65 9.30 3.15
C SER A 249 -11.34 7.95 2.99
N GLU A 250 -10.55 6.89 2.92
CA GLU A 250 -10.96 5.51 2.77
C GLU A 250 -10.87 4.80 4.13
N ASN A 251 -11.92 4.11 4.53
CA ASN A 251 -11.97 3.37 5.80
C ASN A 251 -12.07 1.88 5.50
N TYR A 252 -11.21 1.08 6.12
CA TYR A 252 -11.13 -0.37 5.87
C TYR A 252 -11.63 -1.18 7.06
N SER A 253 -12.02 -2.44 6.81
CA SER A 253 -12.52 -3.36 7.83
C SER A 253 -11.48 -3.70 8.91
N SER A 254 -10.18 -3.54 8.62
CA SER A 254 -9.09 -3.63 9.60
C SER A 254 -9.07 -2.47 10.59
N GLY A 255 -9.85 -1.40 10.32
CA GLY A 255 -9.79 -0.13 11.02
C GLY A 255 -8.66 0.80 10.53
N ASN A 256 -7.87 0.37 9.54
CA ASN A 256 -6.93 1.25 8.87
C ASN A 256 -7.68 2.31 8.06
N THR A 257 -7.09 3.50 7.97
CA THR A 257 -7.60 4.61 7.16
C THR A 257 -6.54 5.06 6.18
N ILE A 258 -6.95 5.33 4.94
CA ILE A 258 -6.10 6.01 3.94
C ILE A 258 -6.70 7.39 3.68
N GLN A 259 -5.90 8.45 3.76
CA GLN A 259 -6.36 9.81 3.51
C GLN A 259 -5.46 10.50 2.48
N VAL A 260 -6.04 10.86 1.35
CA VAL A 260 -5.40 11.70 0.33
C VAL A 260 -5.87 13.15 0.51
N LYS A 261 -4.94 14.08 0.67
CA LYS A 261 -5.21 15.53 0.70
C LYS A 261 -4.78 16.17 -0.60
N PHE A 262 -5.50 17.22 -0.99
CA PHE A 262 -5.26 17.95 -2.22
C PHE A 262 -4.92 19.41 -1.97
N THR A 263 -4.00 19.95 -2.77
CA THR A 263 -3.79 21.38 -2.94
C THR A 263 -4.21 21.76 -4.35
N GLY A 264 -5.36 22.43 -4.47
CA GLY A 264 -6.04 22.51 -5.76
C GLY A 264 -6.58 21.14 -6.15
N THR A 265 -6.19 20.64 -7.33
CA THR A 265 -6.57 19.30 -7.82
C THR A 265 -5.42 18.29 -7.79
N ALA A 266 -4.23 18.71 -7.37
CA ALA A 266 -3.07 17.84 -7.22
C ALA A 266 -2.99 17.27 -5.80
N PRO A 267 -2.69 15.97 -5.62
CA PRO A 267 -2.38 15.42 -4.30
C PRO A 267 -1.22 16.18 -3.66
N SER A 268 -1.35 16.50 -2.37
CA SER A 268 -0.29 17.10 -1.56
C SER A 268 0.35 16.10 -0.62
N THR A 269 -0.48 15.27 0.02
CA THR A 269 -0.05 14.19 0.93
C THR A 269 -1.04 13.04 0.87
N SER A 270 -0.57 11.81 1.10
CA SER A 270 -1.42 10.64 1.36
C SER A 270 -0.91 9.91 2.59
N THR A 271 -1.79 9.56 3.52
CA THR A 271 -1.41 8.91 4.79
C THR A 271 -2.16 7.62 5.01
N VAL A 272 -1.47 6.59 5.49
CA VAL A 272 -2.05 5.36 6.01
C VAL A 272 -1.91 5.36 7.53
N THR A 273 -3.02 5.26 8.25
CA THR A 273 -3.04 5.20 9.72
C THR A 273 -3.71 3.94 10.21
N ASN A 274 -3.20 3.37 11.30
CA ASN A 274 -3.80 2.22 11.95
C ASN A 274 -5.02 2.61 12.83
N PRO A 275 -5.77 1.65 13.42
CA PRO A 275 -6.95 1.95 14.24
C PRO A 275 -6.64 2.75 15.52
N SER A 276 -5.38 2.72 15.99
CA SER A 276 -4.91 3.51 17.12
C SER A 276 -4.57 4.96 16.75
N GLY A 277 -4.63 5.31 15.46
CA GLY A 277 -4.27 6.63 14.93
C GLY A 277 -2.77 6.82 14.68
N ASN A 278 -1.96 5.76 14.76
CA ASN A 278 -0.54 5.84 14.45
C ASN A 278 -0.32 5.85 12.93
N LEU A 279 0.59 6.69 12.48
CA LEU A 279 1.01 6.74 11.08
C LEU A 279 1.85 5.51 10.74
N LEU A 280 1.44 4.81 9.67
CA LEU A 280 2.19 3.68 9.10
C LEU A 280 2.96 4.11 7.86
N THR A 281 2.31 4.91 7.01
CA THR A 281 2.91 5.40 5.76
C THR A 281 2.45 6.82 5.46
N GLU A 282 3.34 7.68 4.98
CA GLU A 282 2.99 8.97 4.40
C GLU A 282 3.71 9.20 3.06
N ASN A 283 2.93 9.41 1.99
CA ASN A 283 3.43 9.87 0.70
C ASN A 283 3.34 11.40 0.65
N VAL A 284 4.45 12.09 0.38
CA VAL A 284 4.53 13.55 0.28
C VAL A 284 4.78 13.95 -1.17
N TYR A 285 3.84 14.69 -1.75
CA TYR A 285 3.90 15.13 -3.15
C TYR A 285 4.53 16.50 -3.32
N THR A 286 4.31 17.40 -2.35
CA THR A 286 4.75 18.80 -2.44
C THR A 286 5.57 19.18 -1.22
N SER A 287 4.91 19.36 -0.08
CA SER A 287 5.60 19.67 1.17
C SER A 287 4.82 19.22 2.40
N ALA A 288 5.52 18.68 3.39
CA ALA A 288 4.90 18.25 4.64
C ALA A 288 5.83 18.35 5.85
N THR A 289 5.24 18.43 7.04
CA THR A 289 5.92 18.10 8.29
C THR A 289 5.31 16.80 8.82
N VAL A 290 6.12 15.75 8.83
CA VAL A 290 5.73 14.40 9.23
C VAL A 290 6.18 14.17 10.67
N ASN A 291 5.27 13.74 11.53
CA ASN A 291 5.57 13.37 12.91
C ASN A 291 5.26 11.89 13.09
N ALA A 292 6.30 11.06 13.07
CA ALA A 292 6.14 9.61 13.01
C ALA A 292 7.27 8.87 13.72
N ASN A 293 6.98 7.66 14.18
CA ASN A 293 8.00 6.74 14.68
C ASN A 293 7.75 5.38 14.04
N ASN A 294 8.80 4.72 13.57
CA ASN A 294 8.72 3.43 12.87
C ASN A 294 7.74 3.43 11.68
N ALA A 295 7.67 4.57 10.96
CA ALA A 295 6.80 4.72 9.79
C ALA A 295 7.60 4.79 8.49
N THR A 296 6.93 4.50 7.38
CA THR A 296 7.49 4.73 6.04
C THR A 296 7.08 6.11 5.51
N VAL A 297 8.03 6.91 5.06
CA VAL A 297 7.77 8.24 4.48
C VAL A 297 8.31 8.26 3.05
N ASN A 298 7.42 8.34 2.07
CA ASN A 298 7.79 8.40 0.66
C ASN A 298 7.72 9.84 0.18
N LEU A 299 8.86 10.43 -0.16
CA LEU A 299 8.97 11.77 -0.71
C LEU A 299 9.05 11.68 -2.23
N LEU A 300 8.05 12.20 -2.92
CA LEU A 300 7.96 12.10 -4.37
C LEU A 300 8.86 13.15 -5.02
N ASN A 301 9.09 13.02 -6.33
CA ASN A 301 10.02 13.91 -7.05
C ASN A 301 9.71 15.39 -6.81
N GLY A 302 10.70 16.15 -6.36
CA GLY A 302 10.58 17.58 -6.06
C GLY A 302 9.94 17.91 -4.71
N ALA A 303 9.60 16.90 -3.89
CA ALA A 303 8.99 17.13 -2.59
C ALA A 303 9.98 17.70 -1.57
N THR A 304 9.45 18.45 -0.59
CA THR A 304 10.22 18.96 0.56
C THR A 304 9.57 18.52 1.87
N ALA A 305 10.29 17.83 2.75
CA ALA A 305 9.70 17.39 4.01
C ALA A 305 10.60 17.60 5.22
N THR A 306 9.96 17.87 6.36
CA THR A 306 10.59 17.71 7.68
C THR A 306 10.01 16.47 8.33
N VAL A 307 10.85 15.50 8.66
CA VAL A 307 10.46 14.25 9.31
C VAL A 307 10.98 14.25 10.75
N ASN A 308 10.05 14.21 11.71
CA ASN A 308 10.34 14.16 13.14
C ASN A 308 10.07 12.75 13.68
N GLY A 309 10.82 12.36 14.72
CA GLY A 309 10.73 11.06 15.39
C GLY A 309 11.77 10.06 14.89
N THR A 310 11.72 8.83 15.39
CA THR A 310 12.82 7.85 15.27
C THR A 310 12.39 6.58 14.57
N GLY A 311 13.35 5.85 13.98
CA GLY A 311 13.10 4.54 13.37
C GLY A 311 12.33 4.59 12.04
N ASN A 312 12.19 5.77 11.44
CA ASN A 312 11.44 5.92 10.20
C ASN A 312 12.28 5.48 8.99
N THR A 313 11.63 4.90 7.99
CA THR A 313 12.20 4.64 6.67
C THR A 313 11.74 5.73 5.72
N ILE A 314 12.67 6.56 5.24
CA ILE A 314 12.40 7.69 4.37
C ILE A 314 12.88 7.34 2.96
N ASN A 315 11.97 7.26 2.00
CA ASN A 315 12.28 7.00 0.60
C ASN A 315 12.15 8.28 -0.20
N ALA A 316 13.27 8.88 -0.58
CA ALA A 316 13.32 10.06 -1.43
C ALA A 316 13.36 9.69 -2.91
N GLY A 317 12.48 10.34 -3.69
CA GLY A 317 12.52 10.40 -5.15
C GLY A 317 13.66 11.30 -5.63
N ASN A 318 13.46 12.02 -6.73
CA ASN A 318 14.48 12.90 -7.31
C ASN A 318 14.26 14.37 -6.96
N ASN A 319 15.35 15.12 -6.76
CA ASN A 319 15.32 16.55 -6.42
C ASN A 319 14.52 16.84 -5.15
N VAL A 320 14.62 15.96 -4.17
CA VAL A 320 13.93 16.07 -2.89
C VAL A 320 14.78 16.87 -1.91
N THR A 321 14.12 17.57 -0.99
CA THR A 321 14.78 18.12 0.20
C THR A 321 14.14 17.51 1.44
N VAL A 322 14.94 16.86 2.28
CA VAL A 322 14.46 16.27 3.54
C VAL A 322 15.26 16.79 4.71
N THR A 323 14.56 17.10 5.80
CA THR A 323 15.14 17.37 7.12
C THR A 323 14.66 16.30 8.09
N ALA A 324 15.56 15.39 8.51
CA ALA A 324 15.29 14.34 9.49
C ALA A 324 15.76 14.79 10.88
N ASN A 325 14.82 15.17 11.76
CA ASN A 325 15.11 15.74 13.08
C ASN A 325 15.22 14.70 14.22
N GLY A 326 14.99 13.42 13.93
CA GLY A 326 15.21 12.34 14.89
C GLY A 326 16.38 11.44 14.50
N THR A 327 16.64 10.43 15.33
CA THR A 327 17.74 9.49 15.18
C THR A 327 17.26 8.11 14.74
N ASN A 328 18.17 7.24 14.30
CA ASN A 328 17.89 5.87 13.86
C ASN A 328 16.88 5.80 12.69
N ASN A 329 16.74 6.87 11.91
CA ASN A 329 16.02 6.84 10.66
C ASN A 329 16.92 6.24 9.57
N THR A 330 16.31 5.56 8.60
CA THR A 330 16.96 5.10 7.38
C THR A 330 16.47 5.95 6.22
N ILE A 331 17.37 6.60 5.51
CA ILE A 331 17.05 7.54 4.42
C ILE A 331 17.58 6.95 3.12
N ASN A 332 16.68 6.40 2.30
CA ASN A 332 16.98 5.95 0.96
C ASN A 332 16.85 7.13 0.00
N THR A 333 17.94 7.58 -0.59
CA THR A 333 18.00 8.81 -1.40
C THR A 333 18.63 8.55 -2.77
N GLY A 334 18.17 9.33 -3.76
CA GLY A 334 18.53 9.18 -5.16
C GLY A 334 19.43 10.32 -5.63
N ALA A 335 19.04 10.92 -6.75
CA ALA A 335 19.85 11.91 -7.46
C ALA A 335 19.42 13.35 -7.21
N ASN A 336 20.39 14.21 -6.89
CA ASN A 336 20.22 15.65 -6.66
C ASN A 336 19.35 15.99 -5.45
N ASP A 337 19.41 15.13 -4.43
CA ASP A 337 18.67 15.35 -3.19
C ASP A 337 19.51 16.13 -2.18
N LEU A 338 18.82 16.84 -1.27
CA LEU A 338 19.41 17.48 -0.10
C LEU A 338 18.83 16.82 1.15
N VAL A 339 19.71 16.20 1.93
CA VAL A 339 19.36 15.45 3.15
C VAL A 339 20.01 16.14 4.34
N CYS A 340 19.21 16.86 5.15
CA CYS A 340 19.66 17.41 6.41
C CYS A 340 19.31 16.44 7.55
N THR A 341 20.30 15.87 8.24
CA THR A 341 20.11 14.73 9.15
C THR A 341 21.16 14.71 10.26
N SER A 342 20.95 13.99 11.36
CA SER A 342 22.03 13.68 12.30
C SER A 342 21.80 12.35 13.00
N ASN A 343 22.84 11.54 13.13
CA ASN A 343 22.81 10.18 13.71
C ASN A 343 21.79 9.26 13.02
N ASN A 344 21.74 9.30 11.69
CA ASN A 344 20.90 8.43 10.88
C ASN A 344 21.73 7.67 9.84
N VAL A 345 21.06 6.72 9.17
CA VAL A 345 21.61 5.99 8.03
C VAL A 345 21.10 6.63 6.74
N CYS A 346 22.00 6.92 5.81
CA CYS A 346 21.70 7.46 4.49
C CYS A 346 22.21 6.53 3.39
N ASN A 347 21.29 5.92 2.65
CA ASN A 347 21.57 5.04 1.54
C ASN A 347 21.46 5.84 0.23
N VAL A 348 22.60 6.28 -0.29
CA VAL A 348 22.69 7.13 -1.49
C VAL A 348 22.83 6.25 -2.72
N GLY A 349 21.93 6.44 -3.68
CA GLY A 349 21.88 5.65 -4.91
C GLY A 349 20.88 4.48 -4.87
N ALA A 350 20.30 4.17 -3.70
CA ALA A 350 19.34 3.08 -3.48
C ALA A 350 18.12 3.13 -4.41
N ASN A 351 17.67 4.33 -4.77
CA ASN A 351 16.45 4.58 -5.56
C ASN A 351 16.73 4.88 -7.04
N VAL A 352 17.95 4.64 -7.54
CA VAL A 352 18.35 5.02 -8.90
C VAL A 352 18.09 3.88 -9.88
N ALA A 353 17.26 4.14 -10.90
CA ALA A 353 16.99 3.16 -11.95
C ALA A 353 18.22 2.92 -12.85
N THR A 354 18.34 1.71 -13.42
CA THR A 354 19.46 1.31 -14.28
C THR A 354 19.73 2.31 -15.41
N GLY A 355 20.96 2.86 -15.44
CA GLY A 355 21.41 3.80 -16.48
C GLY A 355 21.09 5.28 -16.23
N GLN A 356 20.49 5.63 -15.09
CA GLN A 356 20.36 7.02 -14.67
C GLN A 356 21.66 7.52 -14.02
N SER A 357 22.02 8.78 -14.27
CA SER A 357 23.12 9.45 -13.57
C SER A 357 22.66 9.82 -12.16
N ILE A 358 23.46 9.46 -11.16
CA ILE A 358 23.14 9.58 -9.73
C ILE A 358 23.13 11.06 -9.25
N GLY A 359 23.38 12.04 -10.13
CA GLY A 359 23.46 13.46 -9.73
C GLY A 359 24.52 13.69 -8.64
N LEU A 360 24.46 14.83 -7.95
CA LEU A 360 25.21 15.07 -6.71
C LEU A 360 24.20 15.14 -5.57
N THR A 361 24.32 14.26 -4.58
CA THR A 361 23.46 14.29 -3.38
C THR A 361 24.22 14.89 -2.22
N THR A 362 23.56 15.77 -1.46
CA THR A 362 24.16 16.46 -0.31
C THR A 362 23.59 15.90 0.99
N VAL A 363 24.46 15.52 1.92
CA VAL A 363 24.12 15.10 3.29
C VAL A 363 24.70 16.14 4.26
N ASP A 364 23.83 16.82 5.01
CA ASP A 364 24.20 17.89 5.94
C ASP A 364 23.79 17.54 7.38
N GLY A 365 24.77 17.43 8.27
CA GLY A 365 24.59 17.35 9.71
C GLY A 365 25.68 16.55 10.41
N ASN A 366 25.40 15.69 11.40
CA ASN A 366 26.49 15.08 12.16
C ASN A 366 26.19 13.64 12.57
N GLY A 367 27.23 12.81 12.59
CA GLY A 367 27.17 11.45 13.10
C GLY A 367 26.45 10.49 12.16
N ASP A 368 26.30 10.84 10.89
CA ASP A 368 25.56 10.04 9.93
C ASP A 368 26.41 8.91 9.34
N LYS A 369 25.77 7.78 9.03
CA LYS A 369 26.35 6.68 8.26
C LYS A 369 25.84 6.76 6.83
N ILE A 370 26.72 7.03 5.88
CA ILE A 370 26.37 7.21 4.47
C ILE A 370 26.85 6.01 3.68
N TYR A 371 25.94 5.29 3.02
CA TYR A 371 26.23 4.18 2.12
C TYR A 371 26.06 4.64 0.68
N ALA A 372 27.15 4.69 -0.09
CA ALA A 372 27.13 4.91 -1.52
C ALA A 372 26.91 3.56 -2.23
N GLU A 373 25.65 3.23 -2.50
CA GLU A 373 25.26 1.85 -2.90
C GLU A 373 25.55 1.52 -4.37
N ASN A 374 26.02 2.47 -5.18
CA ASN A 374 26.38 2.24 -6.57
C ASN A 374 27.77 2.82 -6.86
N PRO A 375 28.64 2.11 -7.60
CA PRO A 375 29.94 2.64 -7.97
C PRO A 375 29.79 3.91 -8.83
N HIS A 376 30.59 4.92 -8.54
CA HIS A 376 30.55 6.28 -9.10
C HIS A 376 29.39 7.14 -8.60
N THR A 377 28.90 6.87 -7.38
CA THR A 377 28.02 7.78 -6.66
C THR A 377 28.79 9.05 -6.27
N ALA A 378 28.14 10.20 -6.41
CA ALA A 378 28.71 11.48 -5.98
C ALA A 378 27.95 12.00 -4.76
N VAL A 379 28.67 12.18 -3.65
CA VAL A 379 28.12 12.67 -2.38
C VAL A 379 28.92 13.88 -1.91
N ASP A 380 28.22 14.92 -1.47
CA ASP A 380 28.80 16.04 -0.71
C ASP A 380 28.31 15.94 0.74
N ILE A 381 29.23 15.83 1.69
CA ILE A 381 28.95 15.65 3.10
C ILE A 381 29.42 16.91 3.83
N SER A 382 28.51 17.55 4.58
CA SER A 382 28.85 18.68 5.43
C SER A 382 28.48 18.36 6.87
N GLY A 383 29.44 18.47 7.79
CA GLY A 383 29.18 17.92 9.10
C GLY A 383 30.37 17.67 9.98
N GLN A 384 30.19 16.78 10.96
CA GLN A 384 31.22 16.20 11.82
C GLN A 384 30.79 14.79 12.21
N TYR A 385 31.76 13.89 12.40
CA TYR A 385 31.58 12.50 12.83
C TYR A 385 30.82 11.64 11.82
N ASP A 386 30.88 12.02 10.54
CA ASP A 386 30.18 11.31 9.47
C ASP A 386 31.06 10.20 8.90
N THR A 387 30.49 9.04 8.63
CA THR A 387 31.22 7.93 8.00
C THR A 387 30.59 7.56 6.67
N ALA A 388 31.36 7.69 5.60
CA ALA A 388 30.96 7.28 4.26
C ALA A 388 31.55 5.92 3.91
N TYR A 389 30.68 5.02 3.42
CA TYR A 389 31.00 3.67 2.97
C TYR A 389 30.73 3.57 1.46
N GLY A 390 31.66 3.01 0.70
CA GLY A 390 31.48 2.86 -0.75
C GLY A 390 32.76 2.43 -1.46
N ASN A 391 32.70 2.34 -2.79
CA ASN A 391 33.88 2.07 -3.61
C ASN A 391 33.74 2.75 -4.98
N ASN A 392 34.86 3.31 -5.45
CA ASN A 392 34.94 4.01 -6.73
C ASN A 392 33.99 5.21 -6.81
N ASP A 393 33.74 5.85 -5.67
CA ASP A 393 32.82 6.95 -5.53
C ASP A 393 33.52 8.32 -5.50
N SER A 394 32.72 9.38 -5.60
CA SER A 394 33.15 10.76 -5.46
C SER A 394 32.59 11.32 -4.15
N ILE A 395 33.36 11.21 -3.06
CA ILE A 395 32.95 11.62 -1.70
C ILE A 395 33.68 12.91 -1.34
N ASN A 396 32.95 14.03 -1.35
CA ASN A 396 33.47 15.32 -0.93
C ASN A 396 33.04 15.62 0.49
N PHE A 397 33.97 16.13 1.30
CA PHE A 397 33.63 16.71 2.60
C PHE A 397 33.75 18.22 2.51
N SER A 398 32.84 18.92 3.18
CA SER A 398 32.87 20.36 3.29
C SER A 398 32.64 20.82 4.73
N GLY A 399 33.33 21.90 5.14
CA GLY A 399 33.25 22.40 6.50
C GLY A 399 34.26 21.74 7.45
N SER A 400 33.80 21.20 8.57
CA SER A 400 34.67 20.73 9.66
C SER A 400 34.87 19.22 9.58
N THR A 401 35.99 18.73 9.09
CA THR A 401 36.22 17.27 8.91
C THR A 401 36.49 16.47 10.19
N SER A 402 36.02 16.93 11.35
CA SER A 402 36.38 16.36 12.65
C SER A 402 35.61 15.08 12.92
N GLY A 403 36.31 13.97 13.03
CA GLY A 403 35.70 12.67 13.30
C GLY A 403 35.11 12.00 12.07
N ASP A 404 35.25 12.63 10.90
CA ASP A 404 34.75 12.09 9.64
C ASP A 404 35.64 10.95 9.15
N ALA A 405 35.03 10.00 8.47
CA ALA A 405 35.70 8.83 7.92
C ALA A 405 35.18 8.44 6.53
N VAL A 406 36.09 7.88 5.74
CA VAL A 406 35.79 7.17 4.49
C VAL A 406 36.32 5.75 4.63
N ASP A 407 35.44 4.78 4.42
CA ASP A 407 35.73 3.35 4.44
C ASP A 407 35.38 2.76 3.08
N GLY A 408 36.42 2.37 2.33
CA GLY A 408 36.27 2.11 0.90
C GLY A 408 37.54 2.16 0.08
N THR A 409 37.46 1.65 -1.14
CA THR A 409 38.54 1.58 -2.12
C THR A 409 38.15 2.25 -3.43
N GLY A 410 39.13 2.89 -4.07
CA GLY A 410 38.91 3.53 -5.36
C GLY A 410 38.17 4.87 -5.29
N ASP A 411 37.80 5.32 -4.08
CA ASP A 411 37.11 6.60 -3.90
C ASP A 411 38.01 7.79 -4.18
N SER A 412 37.37 8.86 -4.60
CA SER A 412 37.97 10.15 -4.89
C SER A 412 37.19 11.25 -4.18
N GLY A 413 37.83 12.37 -3.87
CA GLY A 413 37.15 13.42 -3.13
C GLY A 413 37.96 14.69 -2.98
N ALA A 414 37.25 15.79 -2.78
CA ALA A 414 37.81 17.05 -2.34
C ALA A 414 37.89 17.09 -0.80
N ASP A 415 38.97 17.68 -0.30
CA ASP A 415 39.19 18.06 1.10
C ASP A 415 39.14 16.95 2.16
N TRP A 416 39.91 15.88 1.96
CA TRP A 416 40.10 14.82 2.97
C TRP A 416 41.10 15.18 4.08
N ALA A 417 41.46 16.48 4.21
CA ALA A 417 42.47 16.91 5.15
C ALA A 417 41.95 16.85 6.60
N GLY A 418 42.16 15.70 7.26
CA GLY A 418 41.67 15.45 8.63
C GLY A 418 40.58 14.38 8.70
N VAL A 419 40.17 13.83 7.55
CA VAL A 419 39.28 12.67 7.44
C VAL A 419 40.08 11.39 7.67
N ALA A 420 39.54 10.46 8.45
CA ALA A 420 40.11 9.13 8.57
C ALA A 420 39.78 8.31 7.32
N VAL A 421 40.80 7.95 6.54
CA VAL A 421 40.60 7.16 5.31
C VAL A 421 41.15 5.76 5.53
N ASP A 422 40.28 4.76 5.51
CA ASP A 422 40.67 3.36 5.44
C ASP A 422 40.57 2.87 4.00
N THR A 423 41.67 3.01 3.26
CA THR A 423 41.80 2.43 1.91
C THR A 423 42.37 1.00 1.94
N SER A 424 42.55 0.41 3.12
CA SER A 424 43.26 -0.86 3.31
C SER A 424 42.35 -2.08 3.22
N ALA A 425 41.04 -1.87 3.07
CA ALA A 425 40.04 -2.87 2.73
C ALA A 425 40.32 -3.52 1.36
N SER A 426 41.31 -4.41 1.27
CA SER A 426 41.47 -5.34 0.12
C SER A 426 40.47 -6.49 0.14
N THR A 427 39.59 -6.52 1.14
CA THR A 427 38.37 -7.31 1.15
C THR A 427 37.25 -6.36 0.81
N SER A 428 36.69 -6.56 -0.38
CA SER A 428 35.34 -6.20 -0.80
C SER A 428 34.66 -5.09 0.01
N ASP A 429 34.33 -3.99 -0.66
CA ASP A 429 33.07 -3.24 -0.48
C ASP A 429 32.03 -3.96 0.42
N PRO A 430 31.23 -3.23 1.19
CA PRO A 430 29.93 -3.73 1.59
C PRO A 430 29.05 -4.13 0.39
N TYR A 431 29.39 -3.72 -0.85
CA TYR A 431 28.76 -4.19 -2.09
C TYR A 431 29.60 -4.11 -3.41
N PRO A 432 30.62 -4.97 -3.70
CA PRO A 432 31.34 -4.92 -4.96
C PRO A 432 30.83 -6.08 -5.80
N GLY A 433 30.38 -5.78 -7.00
CA GLY A 433 30.21 -6.83 -7.99
C GLY A 433 31.49 -7.66 -8.15
N GLY A 434 31.49 -8.86 -7.55
CA GLY A 434 32.35 -9.99 -7.90
C GLY A 434 33.61 -10.20 -7.05
N SER A 435 33.47 -10.93 -5.94
CA SER A 435 34.00 -12.32 -5.76
C SER A 435 34.23 -12.68 -4.28
N GLY A 436 33.16 -13.17 -3.64
CA GLY A 436 33.11 -13.62 -2.24
C GLY A 436 32.00 -12.89 -1.50
N LEU A 437 30.77 -13.39 -1.62
CA LEU A 437 29.56 -12.66 -1.25
C LEU A 437 29.26 -12.76 0.25
N ASP A 438 29.06 -11.58 0.83
CA ASP A 438 28.15 -11.41 1.96
C ASP A 438 26.71 -11.73 1.55
N CYS A 439 25.81 -12.02 2.49
CA CYS A 439 24.47 -12.51 2.15
C CYS A 439 23.64 -11.51 1.31
N PRO A 440 23.32 -11.78 0.02
CA PRO A 440 22.74 -10.78 -0.90
C PRO A 440 21.37 -10.24 -0.49
N ASP A 441 20.72 -10.84 0.49
CA ASP A 441 19.39 -10.48 0.98
C ASP A 441 19.40 -9.64 2.27
N GLY A 442 20.53 -9.56 2.97
CA GLY A 442 20.59 -9.03 4.34
C GLY A 442 19.79 -9.88 5.32
N ILE A 443 19.83 -11.21 5.15
CA ILE A 443 19.27 -12.17 6.10
C ILE A 443 20.38 -12.70 6.99
N ASP A 444 20.47 -12.11 8.17
CA ASP A 444 21.42 -12.50 9.20
C ASP A 444 20.71 -13.44 10.19
N PRO A 445 21.02 -14.75 10.20
CA PRO A 445 20.29 -15.68 11.05
C PRO A 445 20.46 -15.35 12.53
N ILE A 446 19.39 -15.59 13.29
CA ILE A 446 19.47 -15.65 14.75
C ILE A 446 20.08 -16.99 15.16
N ILE A 447 21.23 -16.92 15.85
CA ILE A 447 22.00 -18.07 16.35
C ILE A 447 21.95 -18.09 17.89
N PHE A 448 21.68 -19.26 18.46
CA PHE A 448 21.68 -19.55 19.90
C PHE A 448 22.94 -20.31 20.29
N ASN A 449 23.61 -19.85 21.34
CA ASN A 449 24.56 -20.70 22.04
C ASN A 449 23.81 -21.64 23.00
N LEU A 450 23.67 -22.91 22.60
CA LEU A 450 22.97 -23.94 23.37
C LEU A 450 23.84 -24.59 24.47
N ALA A 451 25.17 -24.43 24.39
CA ALA A 451 26.13 -25.00 25.35
C ALA A 451 26.48 -24.05 26.51
N GLY A 452 26.15 -22.76 26.37
CA GLY A 452 26.46 -21.70 27.34
C GLY A 452 27.71 -20.89 26.97
N GLY A 453 27.73 -19.61 27.34
CA GLY A 453 28.71 -18.63 26.83
C GLY A 453 28.17 -17.86 25.63
N GLY A 454 29.01 -17.02 25.01
CA GLY A 454 28.64 -16.22 23.84
C GLY A 454 28.63 -17.03 22.54
N VAL A 455 27.79 -16.67 21.56
CA VAL A 455 27.74 -17.29 20.22
C VAL A 455 29.13 -17.31 19.58
N GLN A 456 29.54 -18.48 19.07
CA GLN A 456 30.82 -18.67 18.41
C GLN A 456 30.64 -19.08 16.96
N THR A 457 31.45 -18.52 16.07
CA THR A 457 31.41 -18.82 14.63
C THR A 457 32.75 -19.34 14.11
N GLN A 458 32.72 -19.96 12.94
CA GLN A 458 33.85 -20.38 12.13
C GLN A 458 33.83 -19.56 10.83
N GLY A 459 34.95 -18.97 10.47
CA GLY A 459 35.07 -18.18 9.25
C GLY A 459 34.95 -19.01 7.97
N LEU A 460 34.61 -18.36 6.86
CA LEU A 460 34.43 -18.96 5.53
C LEU A 460 35.55 -19.92 5.09
N ASN A 461 36.80 -19.66 5.49
CA ASN A 461 37.96 -20.47 5.10
C ASN A 461 38.23 -21.66 6.03
N THR A 462 37.70 -21.65 7.24
CA THR A 462 37.90 -22.70 8.26
C THR A 462 36.65 -23.54 8.47
N SER A 463 35.48 -23.01 8.13
CA SER A 463 34.20 -23.72 8.12
C SER A 463 34.15 -24.80 7.04
N ALA A 464 33.61 -25.96 7.39
CA ALA A 464 33.25 -27.01 6.44
C ALA A 464 31.81 -26.84 5.91
N ALA A 465 31.10 -25.81 6.35
CA ALA A 465 29.68 -25.67 6.12
C ALA A 465 29.34 -25.36 4.67
N ARG A 466 28.23 -25.98 4.22
CA ARG A 466 27.60 -25.65 2.95
C ARG A 466 26.10 -25.51 3.13
N PHE A 467 25.56 -24.36 2.78
CA PHE A 467 24.15 -24.02 2.95
C PHE A 467 23.72 -23.11 1.80
N ASP A 468 22.48 -23.22 1.34
CA ASP A 468 21.97 -22.38 0.25
C ASP A 468 21.60 -20.99 0.79
N MET A 469 22.63 -20.16 0.91
CA MET A 469 22.55 -18.79 1.43
C MET A 469 21.79 -17.86 0.46
N GLN A 470 21.63 -18.26 -0.80
CA GLN A 470 21.01 -17.44 -1.84
C GLN A 470 19.59 -17.89 -2.19
N ASN A 471 19.05 -18.91 -1.51
CA ASN A 471 17.75 -19.50 -1.83
C ASN A 471 17.64 -19.94 -3.30
N SER A 472 18.78 -20.37 -3.87
CA SER A 472 18.97 -20.69 -5.28
C SER A 472 18.69 -22.17 -5.62
N GLY A 473 18.50 -22.99 -4.59
CA GLY A 473 18.50 -24.45 -4.64
C GLY A 473 19.90 -25.07 -4.71
N GLN A 474 20.98 -24.31 -4.50
CA GLN A 474 22.37 -24.79 -4.51
C GLN A 474 23.11 -24.35 -3.25
N ALA A 475 23.84 -25.25 -2.61
CA ALA A 475 24.56 -24.95 -1.37
C ALA A 475 25.89 -24.20 -1.62
N ASP A 476 26.05 -23.06 -0.97
CA ASP A 476 27.23 -22.20 -1.00
C ASP A 476 28.22 -22.55 0.12
N ARG A 477 29.52 -22.29 -0.07
CA ARG A 477 30.46 -22.43 1.06
C ARG A 477 30.25 -21.24 1.97
N THR A 478 30.00 -21.46 3.26
CA THR A 478 29.67 -20.37 4.18
C THR A 478 30.46 -20.48 5.50
N GLY A 479 30.74 -19.33 6.12
CA GLY A 479 31.02 -19.25 7.54
C GLY A 479 29.81 -19.74 8.32
N TRP A 480 30.00 -20.23 9.54
CA TRP A 480 28.92 -20.91 10.25
C TRP A 480 29.12 -20.87 11.75
N GLY A 481 28.06 -21.04 12.54
CA GLY A 481 28.17 -21.36 13.96
C GLY A 481 29.09 -22.56 14.22
N THR A 482 29.74 -22.57 15.38
CA THR A 482 30.50 -23.74 15.84
C THR A 482 29.57 -24.93 16.10
N ALA A 483 30.13 -26.14 16.18
CA ALA A 483 29.34 -27.34 16.41
C ALA A 483 28.56 -27.26 17.74
N GLY A 484 27.23 -27.38 17.66
CA GLY A 484 26.32 -27.29 18.80
C GLY A 484 25.60 -25.95 18.97
N GLU A 485 25.90 -24.94 18.14
CA GLU A 485 25.07 -23.74 18.02
C GLU A 485 23.69 -24.08 17.40
N GLY A 486 22.68 -23.27 17.69
CA GLY A 486 21.30 -23.46 17.22
C GLY A 486 20.82 -22.34 16.32
N TYR A 487 20.13 -22.64 15.22
CA TYR A 487 19.57 -21.63 14.31
C TYR A 487 18.08 -21.48 14.54
N LEU A 488 17.59 -20.24 14.69
CA LEU A 488 16.16 -19.98 14.84
C LEU A 488 15.45 -20.15 13.49
N LEU A 489 14.33 -20.86 13.52
CA LEU A 489 13.55 -21.21 12.35
C LEU A 489 12.12 -20.73 12.48
N TYR A 490 11.57 -20.30 11.36
CA TYR A 490 10.16 -20.07 11.16
C TYR A 490 9.78 -20.53 9.75
N ASP A 491 9.17 -21.71 9.63
CA ASP A 491 8.57 -22.19 8.38
C ASP A 491 7.05 -22.22 8.52
N PRO A 492 6.34 -21.29 7.88
CA PRO A 492 4.89 -21.21 8.00
C PRO A 492 4.14 -22.13 7.02
N ASN A 493 4.86 -22.83 6.13
CA ASN A 493 4.30 -23.83 5.21
C ASN A 493 4.46 -25.27 5.73
N ASP A 494 5.19 -25.47 6.85
CA ASP A 494 5.41 -26.77 7.48
C ASP A 494 5.22 -26.67 9.00
N THR A 495 3.96 -26.61 9.44
CA THR A 495 3.60 -26.44 10.85
C THR A 495 4.10 -27.56 11.78
N ASP A 496 4.41 -28.73 11.23
CA ASP A 496 4.98 -29.87 11.95
C ASP A 496 6.52 -29.98 11.77
N ASN A 497 7.12 -29.11 10.94
CA ASN A 497 8.52 -29.07 10.54
C ASN A 497 9.12 -30.46 10.25
N THR A 498 8.48 -31.16 9.30
CA THR A 498 8.89 -32.50 8.86
C THR A 498 9.86 -32.49 7.68
N THR A 499 10.11 -31.32 7.09
CA THR A 499 10.99 -31.12 5.94
C THR A 499 12.44 -30.83 6.34
N ALA A 500 13.36 -31.05 5.40
CA ALA A 500 14.77 -30.76 5.62
C ALA A 500 15.02 -29.24 5.55
N ILE A 501 15.83 -28.72 6.47
CA ILE A 501 16.33 -27.34 6.41
C ILE A 501 17.47 -27.31 5.40
N THR A 502 17.27 -26.58 4.31
CA THR A 502 18.16 -26.63 3.14
C THR A 502 18.57 -25.26 2.62
N GLN A 503 17.85 -24.20 2.98
CA GLN A 503 18.05 -22.85 2.45
C GLN A 503 17.75 -21.77 3.48
N ASP A 504 18.29 -20.58 3.22
CA ASP A 504 18.26 -19.43 4.12
C ASP A 504 16.87 -18.90 4.47
N SER A 505 15.91 -18.94 3.55
CA SER A 505 14.54 -18.44 3.76
C SER A 505 13.76 -19.15 4.88
N GLN A 506 14.28 -20.28 5.37
CA GLN A 506 13.74 -21.05 6.50
C GLN A 506 14.26 -20.55 7.86
N LEU A 507 15.34 -19.76 7.86
CA LEU A 507 15.93 -19.14 9.04
C LEU A 507 15.22 -17.82 9.37
N VAL A 508 15.18 -17.45 10.65
CA VAL A 508 14.67 -16.13 11.05
C VAL A 508 15.75 -15.07 10.82
N ALA A 509 15.41 -14.06 10.03
CA ALA A 509 16.27 -12.99 9.54
C ALA A 509 16.50 -11.86 10.57
N GLY A 510 17.16 -12.18 11.67
CA GLY A 510 17.57 -11.20 12.68
C GLY A 510 16.47 -10.77 13.65
N PHE A 511 16.86 -9.98 14.65
CA PHE A 511 15.98 -9.53 15.73
C PHE A 511 14.87 -8.63 15.24
N GLY A 512 15.10 -7.84 14.18
CA GLY A 512 14.06 -7.01 13.55
C GLY A 512 12.92 -7.84 12.93
N ALA A 513 13.26 -8.94 12.25
CA ALA A 513 12.26 -9.88 11.73
C ALA A 513 11.54 -10.62 12.85
N LEU A 514 12.26 -11.06 13.89
CA LEU A 514 11.67 -11.72 15.05
C LEU A 514 10.70 -10.79 15.82
N GLN A 515 11.06 -9.52 16.00
CA GLN A 515 10.19 -8.50 16.60
C GLN A 515 8.95 -8.25 15.75
N SER A 516 9.11 -8.16 14.43
CA SER A 516 7.98 -7.98 13.50
C SER A 516 7.03 -9.17 13.52
N LEU A 517 7.55 -10.40 13.55
CA LEU A 517 6.77 -11.62 13.70
C LEU A 517 6.02 -11.64 15.04
N ALA A 518 6.68 -11.26 16.14
CA ALA A 518 6.05 -11.19 17.46
C ALA A 518 4.91 -10.13 17.47
N GLN A 519 5.18 -8.93 16.94
CA GLN A 519 4.22 -7.83 16.92
C GLN A 519 2.96 -8.15 16.10
N GLN A 520 3.09 -8.87 14.98
CA GLN A 520 1.97 -9.18 14.09
C GLN A 520 1.05 -10.27 14.65
N VAL A 521 1.55 -11.12 15.56
CA VAL A 521 0.82 -12.29 16.06
C VAL A 521 0.09 -12.02 17.38
N ASP A 522 0.60 -11.16 18.28
CA ASP A 522 -0.07 -10.82 19.55
C ASP A 522 -0.08 -9.32 19.93
N GLY A 523 0.52 -8.45 19.11
CA GLY A 523 0.49 -7.00 19.31
C GLY A 523 1.58 -6.44 20.24
N MET A 524 2.51 -7.26 20.74
CA MET A 524 3.62 -6.81 21.58
C MET A 524 4.98 -7.13 20.92
N GLY A 525 5.56 -6.16 20.22
CA GLY A 525 6.83 -6.30 19.47
C GLY A 525 8.10 -5.92 20.24
N THR A 526 8.05 -5.78 21.57
CA THR A 526 9.17 -5.33 22.42
C THR A 526 9.15 -6.08 23.75
N GLY A 527 10.32 -6.35 24.34
CA GLY A 527 10.44 -7.07 25.61
C GLY A 527 10.78 -8.56 25.46
N THR A 528 10.13 -9.45 26.22
CA THR A 528 10.46 -10.88 26.25
C THR A 528 9.42 -11.70 25.49
N LEU A 529 9.85 -12.38 24.43
CA LEU A 529 9.07 -13.42 23.74
C LEU A 529 9.12 -14.71 24.58
N GLY A 530 7.98 -15.29 24.92
CA GLY A 530 7.83 -16.45 25.81
C GLY A 530 6.59 -17.29 25.51
N ALA A 531 6.32 -18.30 26.34
CA ALA A 531 5.25 -19.28 26.10
C ALA A 531 3.81 -18.72 26.08
N SER A 532 3.61 -17.46 26.50
CA SER A 532 2.32 -16.75 26.38
C SER A 532 2.04 -16.25 24.97
N ASP A 533 3.07 -16.15 24.13
CA ASP A 533 3.02 -15.47 22.85
C ASP A 533 2.68 -16.47 21.76
N ALA A 534 1.74 -16.12 20.88
CA ALA A 534 1.21 -17.07 19.90
C ALA A 534 2.27 -17.50 18.86
N LEU A 535 3.30 -16.69 18.64
CA LEU A 535 4.46 -17.06 17.82
C LEU A 535 5.30 -18.19 18.44
N TRP A 536 5.33 -18.32 19.78
CA TRP A 536 6.25 -19.19 20.52
C TRP A 536 6.23 -20.65 20.07
N GLN A 537 5.04 -21.21 19.83
CA GLN A 537 4.89 -22.64 19.49
C GLN A 537 5.31 -22.94 18.04
N THR A 538 5.32 -21.91 17.19
CA THR A 538 5.67 -22.01 15.77
C THR A 538 7.18 -21.97 15.53
N LEU A 539 7.92 -21.30 16.41
CA LEU A 539 9.38 -21.24 16.35
C LEU A 539 10.00 -22.60 16.68
N LYS A 540 11.05 -22.95 15.93
CA LYS A 540 11.93 -24.09 16.21
C LYS A 540 13.38 -23.64 16.21
N VAL A 541 14.24 -24.47 16.81
CA VAL A 541 15.68 -24.30 16.76
C VAL A 541 16.29 -25.54 16.12
N TRP A 542 17.05 -25.33 15.04
CA TRP A 542 17.91 -26.36 14.47
C TRP A 542 19.25 -26.36 15.18
N GLY A 543 19.48 -27.35 16.04
CA GLY A 543 20.77 -27.56 16.70
C GLY A 543 21.74 -28.28 15.77
N ASP A 544 22.59 -27.53 15.06
CA ASP A 544 23.61 -28.14 14.20
C ASP A 544 24.77 -28.66 15.05
N THR A 545 24.61 -29.89 15.54
CA THR A 545 25.60 -30.59 16.36
C THR A 545 26.94 -30.83 15.67
N THR A 546 27.03 -30.59 14.36
CA THR A 546 28.24 -30.84 13.56
C THR A 546 28.91 -29.57 13.06
N GLY A 547 28.19 -28.45 13.01
CA GLY A 547 28.68 -27.18 12.45
C GLY A 547 28.98 -27.27 10.95
N THR A 548 28.17 -28.03 10.21
CA THR A 548 28.39 -28.29 8.77
C THR A 548 27.30 -27.72 7.87
N GLY A 549 26.27 -27.08 8.42
CA GLY A 549 25.15 -26.56 7.64
C GLY A 549 24.35 -27.66 6.93
N GLN A 550 24.45 -28.90 7.40
CA GLN A 550 23.75 -30.06 6.83
C GLN A 550 22.73 -30.59 7.83
N PHE A 551 21.45 -30.37 7.53
CA PHE A 551 20.36 -30.82 8.38
C PHE A 551 20.28 -32.35 8.45
N GLN A 552 20.16 -32.87 9.68
CA GLN A 552 19.94 -34.30 9.95
C GLN A 552 18.64 -34.50 10.74
N SER A 553 17.96 -35.62 10.45
CA SER A 553 16.78 -36.03 11.19
C SER A 553 17.07 -36.10 12.70
N GLY A 554 16.27 -35.39 13.49
CA GLY A 554 16.39 -35.35 14.95
C GLY A 554 17.22 -34.19 15.52
N GLN A 555 17.65 -33.24 14.68
CA GLN A 555 18.33 -31.99 15.11
C GLN A 555 17.38 -30.80 15.31
N LEU A 556 16.07 -31.00 15.17
CA LEU A 556 15.09 -29.94 15.29
C LEU A 556 14.40 -30.01 16.65
N TYR A 557 14.37 -28.87 17.35
CA TYR A 557 13.83 -28.77 18.70
C TYR A 557 12.83 -27.64 18.81
N THR A 558 11.81 -27.81 19.65
CA THR A 558 11.04 -26.66 20.15
C THR A 558 11.86 -25.90 21.20
N LEU A 559 11.53 -24.62 21.41
CA LEU A 559 12.14 -23.83 22.49
C LEU A 559 11.98 -24.51 23.86
N ASP A 560 10.79 -25.06 24.13
CA ASP A 560 10.50 -25.82 25.36
C ASP A 560 11.36 -27.08 25.51
N GLN A 561 11.62 -27.82 24.42
CA GLN A 561 12.48 -29.01 24.43
C GLN A 561 13.94 -28.69 24.78
N LEU A 562 14.40 -27.49 24.42
CA LEU A 562 15.72 -26.96 24.81
C LEU A 562 15.73 -26.35 26.22
N GLY A 563 14.57 -26.31 26.89
CA GLY A 563 14.41 -25.68 28.19
C GLY A 563 14.53 -24.16 28.14
N ILE A 564 14.28 -23.54 26.99
CA ILE A 564 14.21 -22.09 26.82
C ILE A 564 12.83 -21.63 27.28
N ALA A 565 12.78 -20.58 28.11
CA ALA A 565 11.56 -20.04 28.71
C ALA A 565 11.23 -18.62 28.20
N GLY A 566 12.21 -17.91 27.65
CA GLY A 566 11.98 -16.64 26.97
C GLY A 566 13.19 -16.17 26.17
N ILE A 567 12.96 -15.36 25.14
CA ILE A 567 13.97 -14.70 24.31
C ILE A 567 13.80 -13.19 24.54
N ASN A 568 14.87 -12.50 24.92
CA ASN A 568 14.85 -11.05 24.98
C ASN A 568 14.95 -10.49 23.55
N LEU A 569 13.93 -9.74 23.13
CA LEU A 569 13.89 -9.13 21.81
C LEU A 569 14.69 -7.83 21.74
N ASP A 570 15.03 -7.22 22.88
CA ASP A 570 15.81 -5.98 22.96
C ASP A 570 17.32 -6.29 22.91
N ALA A 571 17.79 -6.82 21.78
CA ALA A 571 19.20 -7.08 21.53
C ALA A 571 19.99 -5.76 21.38
N THR A 572 21.29 -5.81 21.67
CA THR A 572 22.20 -4.67 21.56
C THR A 572 23.01 -4.79 20.29
N HIS A 573 22.92 -3.78 19.42
CA HIS A 573 23.77 -3.72 18.24
C HIS A 573 25.24 -3.51 18.64
N ILE A 574 26.12 -4.41 18.21
CA ILE A 574 27.55 -4.40 18.54
C ILE A 574 28.48 -4.45 17.32
N SER A 575 28.04 -4.96 16.17
CA SER A 575 28.83 -5.07 14.93
C SER A 575 30.26 -5.60 15.17
N GLN A 576 30.35 -6.77 15.81
CA GLN A 576 31.61 -7.36 16.24
C GLN A 576 32.10 -8.42 15.25
N ASP A 577 33.35 -8.31 14.78
CA ASP A 577 33.98 -9.38 14.01
C ASP A 577 34.04 -10.69 14.81
N SER A 578 33.68 -11.78 14.13
CA SER A 578 33.67 -13.14 14.64
C SER A 578 34.27 -14.06 13.58
N ASN A 579 35.59 -14.15 13.55
CA ASN A 579 36.35 -14.99 12.62
C ASN A 579 36.07 -14.67 11.13
N GLY A 580 35.82 -13.41 10.80
CA GLY A 580 35.44 -12.96 9.47
C GLY A 580 33.95 -13.01 9.18
N ASN A 581 33.11 -13.51 10.09
CA ASN A 581 31.68 -13.24 10.13
C ASN A 581 31.43 -12.00 11.00
N THR A 582 30.22 -11.45 11.04
CA THR A 582 29.91 -10.29 11.91
C THR A 582 28.74 -10.60 12.83
N ILE A 583 28.94 -10.47 14.14
CA ILE A 583 27.83 -10.43 15.11
C ILE A 583 27.25 -9.02 15.05
N LEU A 584 26.04 -8.87 14.51
CA LEU A 584 25.39 -7.58 14.34
C LEU A 584 24.75 -7.14 15.65
N ASP A 585 23.91 -8.00 16.22
CA ASP A 585 23.17 -7.74 17.45
C ASP A 585 23.36 -8.88 18.45
N ASP A 586 23.60 -8.52 19.70
CA ASP A 586 23.89 -9.45 20.79
C ASP A 586 22.79 -9.36 21.86
N GLY A 587 22.23 -10.51 22.20
CA GLY A 587 21.04 -10.63 23.03
C GLY A 587 21.12 -11.79 24.01
N THR A 588 20.06 -11.96 24.80
CA THR A 588 19.99 -13.03 25.79
C THR A 588 18.67 -13.80 25.72
N TYR A 589 18.72 -15.08 26.01
CA TYR A 589 17.53 -15.90 26.29
C TYR A 589 17.59 -16.44 27.71
N THR A 590 16.43 -16.67 28.30
CA THR A 590 16.27 -17.22 29.66
C THR A 590 15.86 -18.68 29.57
N ARG A 591 16.48 -19.54 30.38
CA ARG A 591 16.16 -20.96 30.53
C ARG A 591 15.13 -21.18 31.64
N ALA A 592 14.43 -22.30 31.59
CA ALA A 592 13.41 -22.68 32.58
C ALA A 592 13.97 -22.85 34.00
N ASP A 593 15.28 -23.08 34.15
CA ASP A 593 15.97 -23.12 35.45
C ASP A 593 16.40 -21.74 35.97
N GLY A 594 16.10 -20.67 35.22
CA GLY A 594 16.41 -19.28 35.56
C GLY A 594 17.81 -18.81 35.13
N THR A 595 18.62 -19.67 34.50
CA THR A 595 19.91 -19.26 33.92
C THR A 595 19.70 -18.56 32.57
N THR A 596 20.67 -17.77 32.14
CA THR A 596 20.64 -17.09 30.83
C THR A 596 21.63 -17.72 29.87
N GLY A 597 21.31 -17.68 28.58
CA GLY A 597 22.22 -18.01 27.48
C GLY A 597 22.26 -16.88 26.45
N ASP A 598 23.22 -16.97 25.54
CA ASP A 598 23.51 -15.96 24.52
C ASP A 598 22.82 -16.28 23.20
N ILE A 599 22.34 -15.23 22.54
CA ILE A 599 21.66 -15.31 21.25
C ILE A 599 22.07 -14.10 20.43
N ALA A 600 22.46 -14.32 19.19
CA ALA A 600 23.04 -13.28 18.35
C ALA A 600 22.44 -13.30 16.95
N GLU A 601 22.29 -12.11 16.37
CA GLU A 601 22.11 -11.94 14.93
C GLU A 601 23.48 -11.93 14.28
N VAL A 602 23.72 -12.86 13.35
CA VAL A 602 25.04 -13.08 12.80
C VAL A 602 25.01 -13.02 11.30
N ASN A 603 25.76 -12.08 10.75
CA ASN A 603 26.07 -12.05 9.34
C ASN A 603 27.16 -13.08 9.00
N LEU A 604 26.80 -14.10 8.23
CA LEU A 604 27.67 -15.20 7.83
C LEU A 604 28.23 -14.97 6.43
N MET A 605 29.56 -14.83 6.34
CA MET A 605 30.24 -14.70 5.06
C MET A 605 30.12 -15.97 4.22
N PHE A 606 29.83 -15.86 2.92
CA PHE A 606 29.83 -17.02 2.05
C PHE A 606 30.52 -16.83 0.70
N ASN A 607 30.59 -17.90 -0.08
CA ASN A 607 31.09 -17.90 -1.44
C ASN A 607 30.03 -18.50 -2.37
N PRO A 608 29.40 -17.71 -3.25
CA PRO A 608 28.42 -18.20 -4.19
C PRO A 608 29.08 -19.20 -5.13
N GLY A 609 28.44 -20.35 -5.37
CA GLY A 609 28.92 -21.28 -6.40
C GLY A 609 29.10 -20.59 -7.76
N ASN A 610 30.22 -20.88 -8.45
CA ASN A 610 30.52 -20.40 -9.80
C ASN A 610 29.36 -20.67 -10.79
N GLY A 611 28.57 -19.67 -11.16
CA GLY A 611 27.69 -19.81 -12.33
C GLY A 611 26.60 -18.78 -12.58
N GLN A 612 25.93 -18.26 -11.54
CA GLN A 612 24.85 -17.28 -11.70
C GLN A 612 24.79 -16.40 -10.44
N THR A 613 25.36 -15.20 -10.50
CA THR A 613 24.95 -14.12 -9.61
C THR A 613 23.52 -13.73 -10.04
N PRO A 614 22.50 -13.86 -9.18
CA PRO A 614 21.18 -13.27 -9.44
C PRO A 614 21.37 -11.77 -9.68
N SER A 615 20.63 -11.19 -10.62
CA SER A 615 20.73 -9.74 -10.81
C SER A 615 20.19 -9.03 -9.55
N ALA A 616 20.66 -7.81 -9.26
CA ALA A 616 20.15 -7.03 -8.13
C ALA A 616 18.60 -6.88 -8.14
N ALA A 617 17.99 -6.90 -9.34
CA ALA A 617 16.54 -6.90 -9.52
C ALA A 617 15.88 -8.24 -9.11
N ASP A 618 16.54 -9.37 -9.38
CA ASP A 618 16.06 -10.70 -8.97
C ASP A 618 16.17 -10.85 -7.45
N THR A 619 17.26 -10.37 -6.85
CA THR A 619 17.47 -10.38 -5.39
C THR A 619 16.46 -9.49 -4.65
N PHE A 620 16.18 -8.29 -5.17
CA PHE A 620 15.18 -7.38 -4.59
C PHE A 620 13.75 -7.91 -4.71
N ALA A 621 13.39 -8.48 -5.87
CA ALA A 621 12.09 -9.11 -6.05
C ALA A 621 11.92 -10.33 -5.13
N GLN A 622 12.96 -11.15 -4.96
CA GLN A 622 12.97 -12.30 -4.06
C GLN A 622 12.87 -11.85 -2.58
N LYS A 623 13.54 -10.76 -2.19
CA LYS A 623 13.46 -10.13 -0.86
C LYS A 623 12.04 -9.70 -0.53
N GLN A 624 11.38 -8.98 -1.43
CA GLN A 624 9.98 -8.57 -1.25
C GLN A 624 9.04 -9.78 -1.20
N VAL A 625 9.27 -10.81 -2.02
CA VAL A 625 8.46 -12.03 -2.03
C VAL A 625 8.62 -12.83 -0.74
N ASN A 626 9.84 -12.98 -0.21
CA ASN A 626 10.09 -13.75 1.01
C ASN A 626 9.60 -13.01 2.27
N GLN A 627 9.84 -11.70 2.37
CA GLN A 627 9.26 -10.87 3.44
C GLN A 627 7.73 -10.89 3.39
N LEU A 628 7.15 -10.85 2.19
CA LEU A 628 5.72 -10.98 2.00
C LEU A 628 5.22 -12.39 2.34
N ILE A 629 5.95 -13.47 2.01
CA ILE A 629 5.61 -14.85 2.39
C ILE A 629 5.61 -15.00 3.91
N GLN A 630 6.63 -14.50 4.60
CA GLN A 630 6.69 -14.54 6.07
C GLN A 630 5.59 -13.68 6.71
N ALA A 631 5.32 -12.48 6.19
CA ALA A 631 4.24 -11.61 6.67
C ALA A 631 2.83 -12.17 6.36
N MET A 632 2.64 -12.84 5.22
CA MET A 632 1.35 -13.44 4.83
C MET A 632 1.05 -14.72 5.58
N ALA A 633 2.07 -15.47 5.99
CA ALA A 633 1.86 -16.80 6.56
C ALA A 633 1.65 -16.78 8.09
N ALA A 634 1.99 -15.68 8.76
CA ALA A 634 1.48 -15.32 10.09
C ALA A 634 -0.02 -14.98 10.10
N TYR A 635 -0.66 -14.83 8.92
CA TYR A 635 -2.09 -14.53 8.76
C TYR A 635 -2.96 -15.80 8.58
N ALA A 636 -2.42 -17.00 8.77
CA ALA A 636 -3.24 -18.22 8.69
C ALA A 636 -4.39 -18.15 9.71
N PRO A 637 -5.67 -18.19 9.29
CA PRO A 637 -6.79 -18.04 10.20
C PRO A 637 -6.84 -19.21 11.17
N ASP A 638 -7.08 -18.92 12.44
CA ASP A 638 -7.37 -19.90 13.48
C ASP A 638 -8.36 -20.96 12.98
N ALA A 639 -8.02 -22.21 13.26
CA ALA A 639 -8.80 -23.39 12.93
C ALA A 639 -10.27 -23.22 13.35
N ALA A 640 -11.14 -23.51 12.39
CA ALA A 640 -12.60 -23.45 12.49
C ALA A 640 -13.16 -23.99 13.82
N GLY A 641 -13.74 -23.07 14.61
CA GLY A 641 -14.69 -23.40 15.66
C GLY A 641 -15.97 -23.97 15.03
N SER A 642 -16.18 -25.27 15.23
CA SER A 642 -17.38 -26.03 14.88
C SER A 642 -18.66 -25.32 15.33
N ILE A 643 -19.46 -24.82 14.38
CA ILE A 643 -20.87 -24.54 14.60
C ILE A 643 -21.70 -25.48 13.73
N VAL A 644 -22.36 -26.39 14.43
CA VAL A 644 -23.28 -27.42 13.96
C VAL A 644 -24.37 -26.77 13.11
N ALA A 645 -24.47 -27.19 11.85
CA ALA A 645 -25.62 -26.92 11.00
C ALA A 645 -26.87 -27.56 11.61
N GLN A 646 -27.77 -26.75 12.17
CA GLN A 646 -29.15 -27.15 12.40
C GLN A 646 -30.00 -26.72 11.21
N ALA A 647 -30.48 -27.73 10.48
CA ALA A 647 -31.46 -27.59 9.43
C ALA A 647 -32.86 -27.29 10.00
N LEU A 648 -33.68 -26.65 9.13
CA LEU A 648 -35.16 -26.64 8.99
C LEU A 648 -35.78 -25.23 9.13
N PRO A 649 -36.94 -24.93 8.48
CA PRO A 649 -37.53 -25.47 7.25
C PRO A 649 -37.91 -24.38 6.22
N GLN A 650 -38.16 -24.81 4.98
CA GLN A 650 -38.73 -23.97 3.92
C GLN A 650 -40.17 -23.54 4.23
N ASP A 651 -40.47 -22.25 4.11
CA ASP A 651 -41.71 -21.79 3.48
C ASP A 651 -41.63 -20.33 2.97
N GLN A 652 -42.47 -20.02 2.00
CA GLN A 652 -42.30 -19.06 0.91
C GLN A 652 -42.54 -17.56 1.22
N THR A 653 -41.84 -16.67 0.52
CA THR A 653 -42.41 -15.75 -0.49
C THR A 653 -41.31 -14.87 -1.13
N THR A 654 -41.29 -14.89 -2.46
CA THR A 654 -40.30 -14.28 -3.36
C THR A 654 -40.55 -12.79 -3.61
N LEU A 655 -39.53 -11.96 -3.38
CA LEU A 655 -39.33 -10.66 -4.02
C LEU A 655 -37.96 -10.73 -4.72
N GLN A 656 -37.96 -11.09 -6.00
CA GLN A 656 -36.78 -10.93 -6.85
C GLN A 656 -36.80 -9.51 -7.39
N LEU A 657 -36.06 -8.60 -6.75
CA LEU A 657 -35.59 -7.39 -7.40
C LEU A 657 -34.11 -7.59 -7.75
N ALA A 658 -33.81 -7.43 -9.04
CA ALA A 658 -32.48 -7.55 -9.57
C ALA A 658 -31.62 -6.41 -9.02
N ALA A 659 -30.55 -6.78 -8.31
CA ALA A 659 -29.49 -5.89 -7.89
C ALA A 659 -28.83 -5.24 -9.11
N HIS A 660 -28.85 -3.90 -9.16
CA HIS A 660 -28.09 -3.07 -10.11
C HIS A 660 -26.60 -3.34 -10.05
#